data_AF-A0A931ISH5-F1
#
_entry.id   AF-A0A931ISH5-F1
#
_cell.length_a   1.000
_cell.length_b   1.000
_cell.length_c   1.000
_cell.angle_alpha   90.00
_cell.angle_beta   90.00
_cell.angle_gamma   90.00
#
_symmetry.space_group_name_H-M   'P 1'
#
loop_
_entity.id
_entity.type
_entity.pdbx_description
1 polymer ?
#
loop_
_entity_poly.entity_id
_entity_poly.type
_entity_poly.pdbx_seq_one_letter_code
_entity_poly.pdbx_strand_id
1 'polypeptide(L)'
;MRAFSSLWARPWVRRLAWTLAGTVTLTALLTFALPPWLKGRLEAEGTAQLGRTVTLERLALAPWRLGVSLQGLSIAGREGEPPLLTLARLDTALAWKSLWRGQLVLRHLTLDAPVLRLARTPDGRSNVDDVLQRFASAPAAPSGEGPSVALYNLTLTQGQVHLKQSEQTGLVDALELGLPFVSTAEVDEAVWVEPRLAGRWQGQPFALSGRSKPFADALETELALQWQGLDVAALLRWLPKLPALQGLELEAAQLGGDLKLAFRLPPKKAPELVVSGQLDLQKLQAQWPRGPLARLDLPQAQLNLGPSQPLRQQFHVQALRVAPGTLQLRGPEGRSLTLSDTRLELNALRWPLAEAPARWSLATAPRSPAGEKAKDAAPLLQLQAEGQLRAAELSASWRVDEARLDPLLAWARVPALQPWRVQGRVKADGSLSLADPLDPAAAERVQATVNALEWAEAQARHGDDVALRGGQLQLQGLQWQAAAPTVTVQSLQLKAAELRLRRRAQGLLAGGPPAPTGDGTTPAPDTPPPFALRLGRLALAVDQLQWADERAAGLYGLEAERAQVQWAGRGLQLEAQPLNWEAGRLTPTQTRVQLATGPRQTPATLRWEGELRGAPWQAKGRLRLQRWPLALADAYGLAHTGLGLRDALLGLDSQIDLQPERLGLRGQAELQALDLVTVRHDAGVRFVDQPLLAWQRVGAEGLNLAWPLQGHAAPRLQLDLLTVQGLQARLMVDAQGRLNLRGLEGPGGESAAGPASPATPAASASATATASAPMPRPVIEVGRIQLDNAAVDFEDRFVKPNYRAQLGRLTGSLGRFHSEQPAQAPLQLTGTVAGTGTLQVEGSVNPLLQPPQLDIRAQASDVELAPFTPYSGKYLGYGIDRGKLGSTLRYQVGADGRLQADNRVVLNQLTLGEAVESPEATGLPVKLALALLSDRHGVIDLNLPVEGSLQDPEFRIGPVVWKLIGGLITKVITSPFAWMSGGGPEGKPVELRFAPGQAQVLDPAPLQTVAQALLDRPQLQLTLTGAVDTHERRAVALGRIDTALRQAWARDRGQADQTQVAVPPEQRERLLRRLYESRPLPNRPRNVLGLLKTLPEADMLERLLAAETVSDDDLRALAVARASTVRDALVAQQVPVARLFLAAPKLRGPEAPAGQAQVELGLSLP
;
A
#
# COMPACT_ATOMS: atom_id res chain seq x y z
N MET A 1 70.78 115.65 17.58
CA MET A 1 71.03 115.18 18.97
C MET A 1 70.74 116.22 20.07
N ARG A 2 69.95 117.29 19.86
CA ARG A 2 69.61 118.26 20.94
C ARG A 2 68.23 118.04 21.59
N ALA A 3 67.38 117.16 21.05
CA ALA A 3 66.09 116.79 21.65
C ALA A 3 66.16 115.61 22.65
N PHE A 4 67.24 114.82 22.62
CA PHE A 4 67.38 113.62 23.46
C PHE A 4 67.89 113.92 24.88
N SER A 5 68.64 115.02 25.08
CA SER A 5 69.19 115.40 26.38
C SER A 5 68.16 116.04 27.33
N SER A 6 67.13 116.72 26.81
CA SER A 6 66.06 117.33 27.64
C SER A 6 65.00 116.32 28.10
N LEU A 7 64.83 115.21 27.37
CA LEU A 7 63.94 114.12 27.76
C LEU A 7 64.56 113.24 28.87
N TRP A 8 65.88 113.04 28.88
CA TRP A 8 66.56 112.16 29.85
C TRP A 8 66.73 112.75 31.27
N ALA A 9 66.58 114.07 31.42
CA ALA A 9 66.60 114.75 32.73
C ALA A 9 65.30 114.52 33.55
N ARG A 10 64.22 114.04 32.92
CA ARG A 10 62.95 113.78 33.60
C ARG A 10 63.02 112.45 34.37
N PRO A 11 62.74 112.43 35.68
CA PRO A 11 62.87 111.22 36.50
C PRO A 11 61.98 110.07 36.01
N TRP A 12 60.86 110.36 35.35
CA TRP A 12 60.00 109.34 34.74
C TRP A 12 60.61 108.68 33.49
N VAL A 13 61.42 109.40 32.69
CA VAL A 13 62.09 108.84 31.49
C VAL A 13 63.24 107.91 31.88
N ARG A 14 64.00 108.25 32.93
CA ARG A 14 65.00 107.34 33.51
C ARG A 14 64.36 106.10 34.11
N ARG A 15 63.28 106.25 34.87
CA ARG A 15 62.50 105.11 35.39
C ARG A 15 61.99 104.23 34.24
N LEU A 16 61.45 104.83 33.17
CA LEU A 16 61.00 104.12 31.98
C LEU A 16 62.12 103.34 31.28
N ALA A 17 63.30 103.93 31.11
CA ALA A 17 64.46 103.29 30.48
C ALA A 17 65.02 102.13 31.32
N TRP A 18 65.10 102.28 32.65
CA TRP A 18 65.51 101.21 33.56
C TRP A 18 64.47 100.09 33.65
N THR A 19 63.18 100.42 33.62
CA THR A 19 62.12 99.39 33.52
C THR A 19 62.15 98.68 32.18
N LEU A 20 62.42 99.38 31.07
CA LEU A 20 62.52 98.78 29.74
C LEU A 20 63.74 97.86 29.65
N ALA A 21 64.91 98.31 30.10
CA ALA A 21 66.13 97.52 30.16
C ALA A 21 65.97 96.30 31.08
N GLY A 22 65.44 96.49 32.29
CA GLY A 22 65.15 95.39 33.22
C GLY A 22 64.15 94.39 32.66
N THR A 23 63.13 94.85 31.93
CA THR A 23 62.15 93.98 31.25
C THR A 23 62.80 93.19 30.12
N VAL A 24 63.66 93.82 29.31
CA VAL A 24 64.41 93.13 28.23
C VAL A 24 65.38 92.10 28.80
N THR A 25 66.14 92.44 29.85
CA THR A 25 67.07 91.52 30.52
C THR A 25 66.33 90.35 31.17
N LEU A 26 65.22 90.61 31.88
CA LEU A 26 64.38 89.56 32.47
C LEU A 26 63.78 88.66 31.39
N THR A 27 63.30 89.24 30.28
CA THR A 27 62.77 88.47 29.14
C THR A 27 63.85 87.60 28.51
N ALA A 28 65.07 88.12 28.32
CA ALA A 28 66.19 87.35 27.79
C ALA A 28 66.60 86.20 28.72
N LEU A 29 66.66 86.44 30.05
CA LEU A 29 66.93 85.40 31.05
C LEU A 29 65.85 84.31 31.04
N LEU A 30 64.57 84.70 31.05
CA LEU A 30 63.43 83.76 30.99
C LEU A 30 63.38 82.99 29.67
N THR A 31 63.88 83.55 28.57
CA THR A 31 63.82 82.92 27.23
C THR A 31 65.04 82.06 26.92
N PHE A 32 66.23 82.38 27.44
CA PHE A 32 67.47 81.67 27.08
C PHE A 32 68.16 80.95 28.24
N ALA A 33 68.16 81.50 29.46
CA ALA A 33 68.86 80.89 30.61
C ALA A 33 67.98 79.94 31.41
N LEU A 34 66.70 80.29 31.60
CA LEU A 34 65.75 79.48 32.36
C LEU A 34 65.39 78.13 31.69
N PRO A 35 65.23 78.03 30.34
CA PRO A 35 64.85 76.76 29.72
C PRO A 35 65.81 75.58 29.93
N PRO A 36 67.14 75.70 29.75
CA PRO A 36 68.06 74.58 30.00
C PRO A 36 68.11 74.17 31.48
N TRP A 37 67.94 75.11 32.41
CA TRP A 37 67.84 74.81 33.85
C TRP A 37 66.55 74.03 34.17
N LEU A 38 65.40 74.46 33.64
CA LEU A 38 64.12 73.77 33.79
C LEU A 38 64.14 72.38 33.13
N LYS A 39 64.77 72.24 31.96
CA LYS A 39 64.93 70.94 31.30
C LYS A 39 65.60 69.93 32.24
N GLY A 40 66.78 70.26 32.79
CA GLY A 40 67.49 69.35 33.69
C GLY A 40 66.71 69.03 34.97
N ARG A 41 65.96 70.02 35.50
CA ARG A 41 65.07 69.80 36.65
C ARG A 41 63.88 68.89 36.31
N LEU A 42 63.25 69.05 35.15
CA LEU A 42 62.13 68.22 34.71
C LEU A 42 62.55 66.77 34.44
N GLU A 43 63.73 66.55 33.86
CA GLU A 43 64.27 65.20 33.65
C GLU A 43 64.58 64.52 34.99
N ALA A 44 65.23 65.21 35.92
CA ALA A 44 65.56 64.68 37.25
C ALA A 44 64.31 64.37 38.09
N GLU A 45 63.38 65.33 38.18
CA GLU A 45 62.16 65.19 38.97
C GLU A 45 61.19 64.19 38.34
N GLY A 46 61.03 64.22 37.01
CA GLY A 46 60.24 63.24 36.27
C GLY A 46 60.76 61.82 36.46
N THR A 47 62.10 61.64 36.44
CA THR A 47 62.73 60.34 36.69
C THR A 47 62.50 59.86 38.12
N ALA A 48 62.61 60.75 39.11
CA ALA A 48 62.39 60.42 40.51
C ALA A 48 60.91 60.05 40.80
N GLN A 49 59.97 60.79 40.23
CA GLN A 49 58.54 60.58 40.45
C GLN A 49 58.00 59.35 39.71
N LEU A 50 58.40 59.13 38.45
CA LEU A 50 57.95 57.99 37.65
C LEU A 50 58.73 56.70 37.95
N GLY A 51 59.91 56.81 38.54
CA GLY A 51 60.83 55.66 38.72
C GLY A 51 61.41 55.14 37.40
N ARG A 52 61.34 55.93 36.32
CA ARG A 52 61.84 55.60 34.98
C ARG A 52 62.54 56.79 34.37
N THR A 53 63.61 56.56 33.62
CA THR A 53 64.37 57.65 32.99
C THR A 53 63.49 58.47 32.05
N VAL A 54 63.40 59.77 32.32
CA VAL A 54 62.72 60.76 31.48
C VAL A 54 63.77 61.59 30.76
N THR A 55 63.68 61.66 29.44
CA THR A 55 64.55 62.50 28.61
C THR A 55 63.73 63.52 27.82
N LEU A 56 64.29 64.70 27.59
CA LEU A 56 63.67 65.77 26.83
C LEU A 56 64.67 66.33 25.82
N GLU A 57 64.30 66.48 24.55
CA GLU A 57 65.23 67.10 23.57
C GLU A 57 65.35 68.60 23.82
N ARG A 58 64.22 69.32 23.83
CA ARG A 58 64.21 70.78 23.93
C ARG A 58 63.03 71.30 24.76
N LEU A 59 63.30 72.33 25.56
CA LEU A 59 62.29 73.12 26.27
C LEU A 59 62.36 74.57 25.79
N ALA A 60 61.21 75.15 25.45
CA ALA A 60 61.07 76.56 25.08
C ALA A 60 60.02 77.23 25.97
N LEU A 61 60.31 78.47 26.39
CA LEU A 61 59.39 79.29 27.17
C LEU A 61 58.94 80.51 26.35
N ALA A 62 57.66 80.83 26.44
CA ALA A 62 57.07 82.05 25.93
C ALA A 62 56.61 82.91 27.12
N PRO A 63 57.49 83.69 27.77
CA PRO A 63 57.23 84.30 29.08
C PRO A 63 56.01 85.24 29.08
N TRP A 64 55.80 86.01 28.01
CA TRP A 64 54.65 86.92 27.89
C TRP A 64 53.30 86.21 27.70
N ARG A 65 53.34 84.99 27.15
CA ARG A 65 52.16 84.12 27.00
C ARG A 65 52.01 83.14 28.15
N LEU A 66 52.94 83.14 29.12
CA LEU A 66 53.12 82.08 30.12
C LEU A 66 53.07 80.68 29.48
N GLY A 67 53.67 80.56 28.30
CA GLY A 67 53.66 79.35 27.48
C GLY A 67 54.89 78.48 27.71
N VAL A 68 54.70 77.17 27.72
CA VAL A 68 55.76 76.15 27.76
C VAL A 68 55.56 75.24 26.56
N SER A 69 56.62 75.02 25.78
CA SER A 69 56.64 73.97 24.76
C SER A 69 57.81 73.01 25.00
N LEU A 70 57.49 71.72 25.01
CA LEU A 70 58.43 70.61 25.13
C LEU A 70 58.52 69.90 23.78
N GLN A 71 59.71 69.53 23.35
CA GLN A 71 59.94 68.75 22.13
C GLN A 71 60.75 67.51 22.46
N GLY A 72 60.39 66.38 21.85
CA GLY A 72 61.11 65.10 21.99
C GLY A 72 61.13 64.58 23.43
N LEU A 73 59.98 64.54 24.09
CA LEU A 73 59.85 63.95 25.42
C LEU A 73 59.78 62.42 25.29
N SER A 74 60.61 61.69 26.06
CA SER A 74 60.62 60.22 26.05
C SER A 74 60.73 59.67 27.48
N ILE A 75 59.90 58.68 27.79
CA ILE A 75 59.89 57.93 29.05
C ILE A 75 60.34 56.50 28.74
N ALA A 76 61.39 56.03 29.42
CA ALA A 76 61.95 54.70 29.20
C ALA A 76 60.94 53.56 29.47
N GLY A 77 61.11 52.44 28.75
CA GLY A 77 60.47 51.16 29.06
C GLY A 77 61.13 50.47 30.27
N ARG A 78 60.71 49.25 30.61
CA ARG A 78 61.50 48.41 31.53
C ARG A 78 62.79 47.96 30.84
N GLU A 79 63.81 47.53 31.59
CA GLU A 79 65.13 47.17 31.04
C GLU A 79 65.02 46.27 29.79
N GLY A 80 65.58 46.73 28.65
CA GLY A 80 65.52 46.02 27.36
C GLY A 80 64.28 46.28 26.50
N GLU A 81 63.27 47.00 27.01
CA GLU A 81 62.06 47.38 26.26
C GLU A 81 62.21 48.72 25.53
N PRO A 82 61.48 48.92 24.40
CA PRO A 82 61.37 50.24 23.79
C PRO A 82 60.72 51.26 24.74
N PRO A 83 60.89 52.58 24.49
CA PRO A 83 60.30 53.63 25.32
C PRO A 83 58.79 53.43 25.53
N LEU A 84 58.35 53.58 26.78
CA LEU A 84 56.95 53.44 27.21
C LEU A 84 56.07 54.51 26.56
N LEU A 85 56.54 55.76 26.60
CA LEU A 85 55.87 56.92 26.04
C LEU A 85 56.88 57.77 25.30
N THR A 86 56.61 58.14 24.06
CA THR A 86 57.33 59.21 23.35
C THR A 86 56.34 60.26 22.88
N LEU A 87 56.72 61.52 22.95
CA LEU A 87 55.87 62.64 22.56
C LEU A 87 56.71 63.62 21.74
N ALA A 88 56.30 63.85 20.48
CA ALA A 88 57.04 64.71 19.57
C ALA A 88 57.01 66.16 20.04
N ARG A 89 55.82 66.65 20.43
CA ARG A 89 55.66 68.01 20.96
C ARG A 89 54.53 68.11 21.99
N LEU A 90 54.81 68.82 23.08
CA LEU A 90 53.82 69.34 24.03
C LEU A 90 53.80 70.86 23.94
N ASP A 91 52.62 71.47 23.91
CA ASP A 91 52.46 72.93 24.00
C ASP A 91 51.34 73.24 24.98
N THR A 92 51.62 74.15 25.92
CA THR A 92 50.65 74.56 26.94
C THR A 92 50.90 76.01 27.34
N ALA A 93 49.86 76.69 27.82
CA ALA A 93 49.99 78.04 28.34
C ALA A 93 49.12 78.27 29.58
N LEU A 94 49.71 78.88 30.59
CA LEU A 94 49.00 79.31 31.79
C LEU A 94 48.22 80.61 31.50
N ALA A 95 47.02 80.76 32.06
CA ALA A 95 46.36 82.05 32.06
C ALA A 95 47.00 82.97 33.10
N TRP A 96 47.20 84.25 32.78
CA TRP A 96 47.73 85.24 33.74
C TRP A 96 46.90 85.30 35.03
N LYS A 97 45.58 85.14 34.95
CA LYS A 97 44.68 85.10 36.13
C LYS A 97 45.04 84.03 37.16
N SER A 98 45.72 82.96 36.75
CA SER A 98 46.13 81.86 37.64
C SER A 98 47.13 82.31 38.72
N LEU A 99 47.94 83.34 38.45
CA LEU A 99 48.98 83.81 39.39
C LEU A 99 48.44 84.61 40.58
N TRP A 100 47.18 85.07 40.54
CA TRP A 100 46.60 85.98 41.56
C TRP A 100 45.28 85.48 42.16
N ARG A 101 44.62 84.46 41.56
CA ARG A 101 43.30 83.94 41.99
C ARG A 101 43.32 82.59 42.69
N GLY A 102 44.49 81.97 42.89
CA GLY A 102 44.58 80.63 43.50
C GLY A 102 43.95 79.50 42.68
N GLN A 103 43.60 79.73 41.40
CA GLN A 103 43.07 78.71 40.49
C GLN A 103 44.11 78.40 39.40
N LEU A 104 44.37 77.13 39.12
CA LEU A 104 45.29 76.74 38.05
C LEU A 104 44.52 76.65 36.72
N VAL A 105 44.60 77.69 35.89
CA VAL A 105 43.91 77.73 34.59
C VAL A 105 44.90 77.57 33.42
N LEU A 106 44.77 76.47 32.67
CA LEU A 106 45.48 76.17 31.44
C LEU A 106 44.61 76.55 30.22
N ARG A 107 45.14 77.37 29.31
CA ARG A 107 44.41 77.88 28.12
C ARG A 107 44.25 76.85 27.01
N HIS A 108 45.25 75.98 26.89
CA HIS A 108 45.32 74.89 25.92
C HIS A 108 46.33 73.85 26.42
N LEU A 109 46.15 72.61 26.00
CA LEU A 109 47.15 71.56 26.12
C LEU A 109 47.14 70.73 24.84
N THR A 110 48.12 70.97 23.98
CA THR A 110 48.26 70.23 22.73
C THR A 110 49.34 69.16 22.85
N LEU A 111 48.99 67.92 22.56
CA LEU A 111 49.88 66.76 22.52
C LEU A 111 49.99 66.27 21.08
N ASP A 112 51.16 66.42 20.47
CA ASP A 112 51.38 66.04 19.07
C ASP A 112 52.21 64.76 18.96
N ALA A 113 51.70 63.83 18.16
CA ALA A 113 52.23 62.48 17.92
C ALA A 113 52.70 61.73 19.18
N PRO A 114 51.86 61.57 20.23
CA PRO A 114 52.19 60.70 21.36
C PRO A 114 52.16 59.23 20.94
N VAL A 115 53.22 58.48 21.23
CA VAL A 115 53.29 57.02 21.05
C VAL A 115 53.35 56.37 22.42
N LEU A 116 52.31 55.61 22.79
CA LEU A 116 52.21 54.85 24.03
C LEU A 116 52.34 53.35 23.74
N ARG A 117 53.15 52.63 24.53
CA ARG A 117 53.32 51.17 24.37
C ARG A 117 52.87 50.44 25.63
N LEU A 118 51.74 49.75 25.55
CA LEU A 118 51.18 48.95 26.64
C LEU A 118 51.36 47.46 26.35
N ALA A 119 51.89 46.74 27.33
CA ALA A 119 52.05 45.29 27.27
C ALA A 119 51.45 44.63 28.50
N ARG A 120 50.76 43.50 28.31
CA ARG A 120 50.15 42.70 29.39
C ARG A 120 50.76 41.30 29.43
N THR A 121 51.19 40.87 30.61
CA THR A 121 51.74 39.53 30.86
C THR A 121 50.61 38.49 30.97
N PRO A 122 50.90 37.19 30.78
CA PRO A 122 49.93 36.11 30.96
C PRO A 122 49.26 36.10 32.35
N ASP A 123 49.98 36.56 33.38
CA ASP A 123 49.49 36.66 34.76
C ASP A 123 48.59 37.88 35.00
N GLY A 124 48.24 38.63 33.95
CA GLY A 124 47.34 39.79 33.99
C GLY A 124 48.00 41.12 34.37
N ARG A 125 49.27 41.13 34.78
CA ARG A 125 50.04 42.34 35.10
C ARG A 125 50.43 43.12 33.83
N SER A 126 50.53 44.43 33.93
CA SER A 126 50.92 45.30 32.82
C SER A 126 52.35 45.85 32.96
N ASN A 127 52.93 46.29 31.84
CA ASN A 127 54.21 47.00 31.82
C ASN A 127 54.12 48.43 32.39
N VAL A 128 52.96 48.87 32.90
CA VAL A 128 52.77 50.15 33.58
C VAL A 128 52.36 50.01 35.05
N ASP A 129 52.12 48.78 35.54
CA ASP A 129 51.67 48.54 36.92
C ASP A 129 52.62 49.11 37.98
N ASP A 130 53.94 49.07 37.74
CA ASP A 130 54.96 49.65 38.63
C ASP A 130 54.81 51.17 38.76
N VAL A 131 54.52 51.85 37.64
CA VAL A 131 54.31 53.30 37.62
C VAL A 131 52.98 53.63 38.31
N LEU A 132 51.91 52.89 37.98
CA LEU A 132 50.59 53.09 38.58
C LEU A 132 50.59 52.83 40.09
N GLN A 133 51.23 51.75 40.54
CA GLN A 133 51.31 51.42 41.96
C GLN A 133 52.12 52.47 42.74
N ARG A 134 53.14 53.06 42.13
CA ARG A 134 53.93 54.15 42.73
C ARG A 134 53.08 55.40 42.99
N PHE A 135 52.22 55.77 42.04
CA PHE A 135 51.26 56.86 42.24
C PHE A 135 50.13 56.49 43.21
N ALA A 136 49.63 55.26 43.19
CA ALA A 136 48.59 54.79 44.11
C ALA A 136 49.07 54.71 45.57
N SER A 137 50.37 54.53 45.78
CA SER A 137 51.01 54.43 47.11
C SER A 137 51.47 55.80 47.65
N ALA A 138 51.24 56.89 46.92
CA ALA A 138 51.51 58.24 47.41
C ALA A 138 50.53 58.60 48.55
N PRO A 139 50.98 59.28 49.63
CA PRO A 139 50.10 59.65 50.74
C PRO A 139 48.93 60.50 50.25
N ALA A 140 47.71 60.17 50.71
CA ALA A 140 46.50 60.90 50.36
C ALA A 140 46.69 62.40 50.69
N ALA A 141 46.46 63.26 49.70
CA ALA A 141 46.50 64.71 49.90
C ALA A 141 45.51 65.11 51.01
N PRO A 142 45.86 66.07 51.88
CA PRO A 142 44.98 66.51 52.95
C PRO A 142 43.64 66.99 52.38
N SER A 143 42.55 66.50 52.97
CA SER A 143 41.17 66.83 52.57
C SER A 143 40.84 68.25 53.02
N GLY A 144 41.23 69.25 52.23
CA GLY A 144 40.93 70.66 52.45
C GLY A 144 41.44 71.52 51.30
N GLU A 145 40.52 72.19 50.60
CA GLU A 145 40.72 73.27 49.62
C GLU A 145 42.05 73.23 48.83
N GLY A 146 42.20 72.25 47.95
CA GLY A 146 43.18 72.33 46.88
C GLY A 146 42.80 73.42 45.86
N PRO A 147 43.76 74.04 45.16
CA PRO A 147 43.45 75.04 44.14
C PRO A 147 42.59 74.41 43.01
N SER A 148 41.44 75.01 42.70
CA SER A 148 40.58 74.53 41.60
C SER A 148 41.36 74.57 40.27
N VAL A 149 41.26 73.50 39.48
CA VAL A 149 41.99 73.35 38.22
C VAL A 149 41.02 73.45 37.05
N ALA A 150 41.38 74.23 36.04
CA ALA A 150 40.61 74.38 34.80
C ALA A 150 41.52 74.22 33.57
N LEU A 151 41.16 73.30 32.69
CA LEU A 151 41.85 73.00 31.44
C LEU A 151 40.95 73.29 30.26
N TYR A 152 41.30 74.29 29.45
CA TYR A 152 40.64 74.59 28.18
C TYR A 152 41.40 73.95 27.02
N ASN A 153 40.69 73.59 25.95
CA ASN A 153 41.23 73.15 24.66
C ASN A 153 42.36 72.11 24.79
N LEU A 154 42.05 70.92 25.31
CA LEU A 154 42.96 69.78 25.20
C LEU A 154 42.79 69.13 23.83
N THR A 155 43.87 69.10 23.06
CA THR A 155 43.91 68.46 21.73
C THR A 155 45.06 67.48 21.64
N LEU A 156 44.78 66.26 21.23
CA LEU A 156 45.77 65.24 20.89
C LEU A 156 45.67 64.96 19.39
N THR A 157 46.79 65.02 18.68
CA THR A 157 46.87 64.76 17.23
C THR A 157 47.87 63.65 16.92
N GLN A 158 47.54 62.82 15.92
CA GLN A 158 48.42 61.76 15.40
C GLN A 158 48.93 60.76 16.47
N GLY A 159 48.14 60.50 17.51
CA GLY A 159 48.54 59.57 18.56
C GLY A 159 48.58 58.13 18.10
N GLN A 160 49.46 57.34 18.72
CA GLN A 160 49.60 55.91 18.49
C GLN A 160 49.63 55.16 19.82
N VAL A 161 48.92 54.04 19.90
CA VAL A 161 48.97 53.12 21.02
C VAL A 161 49.30 51.74 20.50
N HIS A 162 50.49 51.24 20.84
CA HIS A 162 50.87 49.87 20.60
C HIS A 162 50.45 49.01 21.79
N LEU A 163 49.71 47.95 21.51
CA LEU A 163 49.23 46.99 22.49
C LEU A 163 49.90 45.65 22.25
N LYS A 164 50.37 45.00 23.31
CA LYS A 164 50.89 43.63 23.26
C LYS A 164 50.24 42.79 24.36
N GLN A 165 49.59 41.69 24.02
CA GLN A 165 48.99 40.76 24.97
C GLN A 165 49.37 39.33 24.58
N SER A 166 50.22 38.68 25.38
CA SER A 166 50.82 37.38 25.00
C SER A 166 51.47 37.46 23.60
N GLU A 167 51.09 36.59 22.67
CA GLU A 167 51.53 36.59 21.26
C GLU A 167 50.78 37.59 20.36
N GLN A 168 49.73 38.26 20.85
CA GLN A 168 48.91 39.18 20.06
C GLN A 168 49.47 40.61 20.10
N THR A 169 49.58 41.25 18.93
CA THR A 169 49.98 42.66 18.78
C THR A 169 48.85 43.49 18.17
N GLY A 170 48.64 44.68 18.72
CA GLY A 170 47.55 45.58 18.37
C GLY A 170 48.08 46.98 18.14
N LEU A 171 47.55 47.67 17.14
CA LEU A 171 47.89 49.06 16.85
C LEU A 171 46.63 49.90 16.84
N VAL A 172 46.66 50.97 17.63
CA VAL A 172 45.76 52.12 17.48
C VAL A 172 46.57 53.26 16.90
N ASP A 173 46.21 53.75 15.73
CA ASP A 173 46.90 54.84 15.06
C ASP A 173 45.95 55.97 14.67
N ALA A 174 46.52 57.09 14.24
CA ALA A 174 45.78 58.32 13.93
C ALA A 174 44.82 58.74 15.06
N LEU A 175 45.21 58.52 16.32
CA LEU A 175 44.39 58.87 17.47
C LEU A 175 44.28 60.39 17.59
N GLU A 176 43.05 60.87 17.67
CA GLU A 176 42.69 62.26 17.86
C GLU A 176 41.78 62.38 19.08
N LEU A 177 42.14 63.21 20.05
CA LEU A 177 41.30 63.52 21.22
C LEU A 177 41.08 65.03 21.29
N GLY A 178 39.83 65.46 21.35
CA GLY A 178 39.44 66.85 21.59
C GLY A 178 38.58 66.96 22.83
N LEU A 179 39.03 67.74 23.81
CA LEU A 179 38.24 68.15 24.97
C LEU A 179 38.19 69.69 25.02
N PRO A 180 37.02 70.33 24.85
CA PRO A 180 36.92 71.78 24.80
C PRO A 180 37.22 72.44 26.16
N PHE A 181 36.78 71.83 27.25
CA PHE A 181 36.98 72.35 28.61
C PHE A 181 36.73 71.29 29.69
N VAL A 182 37.51 71.32 30.77
CA VAL A 182 37.39 70.47 31.96
C VAL A 182 37.73 71.33 33.18
N SER A 183 36.85 71.45 34.19
CA SER A 183 37.07 72.27 35.39
C SER A 183 36.54 71.61 36.65
N THR A 184 37.33 71.67 37.72
CA THR A 184 36.96 71.16 39.06
C THR A 184 36.41 72.27 39.96
N ALA A 185 35.96 73.40 39.41
CA ALA A 185 35.35 74.48 40.19
C ALA A 185 33.86 74.19 40.43
N GLU A 186 33.37 74.43 41.66
CA GLU A 186 31.98 74.14 42.06
C GLU A 186 30.91 74.68 41.10
N VAL A 187 31.15 75.85 40.48
CA VAL A 187 30.22 76.50 39.53
C VAL A 187 30.15 75.77 38.18
N ASP A 188 31.18 75.01 37.82
CA ASP A 188 31.34 74.33 36.53
C ASP A 188 31.05 72.82 36.59
N GLU A 189 30.78 72.25 37.77
CA GLU A 189 30.60 70.79 37.98
C GLU A 189 29.40 70.23 37.21
N ALA A 190 28.35 71.03 37.01
CA ALA A 190 27.12 70.63 36.31
C ALA A 190 27.15 70.90 34.79
N VAL A 191 28.27 71.37 34.23
CA VAL A 191 28.38 71.74 32.81
C VAL A 191 28.64 70.52 31.94
N TRP A 192 27.90 70.42 30.83
CA TRP A 192 28.15 69.41 29.80
C TRP A 192 29.42 69.74 29.02
N VAL A 193 30.37 68.80 29.03
CA VAL A 193 31.57 68.83 28.19
C VAL A 193 31.34 67.91 27.00
N GLU A 194 31.73 68.34 25.80
CA GLU A 194 31.59 67.54 24.57
C GLU A 194 32.91 66.88 24.15
N PRO A 195 33.26 65.68 24.67
CA PRO A 195 34.45 64.98 24.24
C PRO A 195 34.30 64.39 22.84
N ARG A 196 35.40 64.43 22.08
CA ARG A 196 35.55 63.71 20.83
C ARG A 196 36.84 62.89 20.84
N LEU A 197 36.74 61.61 20.51
CA LEU A 197 37.85 60.69 20.32
C LEU A 197 37.68 59.98 18.97
N ALA A 198 38.66 60.07 18.09
CA ALA A 198 38.65 59.35 16.82
C ALA A 198 40.00 58.66 16.60
N GLY A 199 40.03 57.61 15.80
CA GLY A 199 41.26 56.93 15.45
C GLY A 199 41.02 55.72 14.58
N ARG A 200 42.05 54.90 14.42
CA ARG A 200 41.99 53.63 13.71
C ARG A 200 42.47 52.52 14.61
N TRP A 201 41.68 51.46 14.74
CA TRP A 201 42.06 50.23 15.42
C TRP A 201 42.39 49.17 14.37
N GLN A 202 43.63 48.70 14.32
CA GLN A 202 44.09 47.73 13.31
C GLN A 202 43.75 48.17 11.87
N GLY A 203 43.86 49.47 11.59
CA GLY A 203 43.50 50.08 10.30
C GLY A 203 42.01 50.40 10.10
N GLN A 204 41.11 49.97 10.98
CA GLN A 204 39.66 50.24 10.88
C GLN A 204 39.26 51.50 11.65
N PRO A 205 38.54 52.46 11.04
CA PRO A 205 38.20 53.71 11.69
C PRO A 205 37.15 53.53 12.79
N PHE A 206 37.34 54.26 13.91
CA PHE A 206 36.33 54.44 14.94
C PHE A 206 36.23 55.92 15.33
N ALA A 207 35.03 56.33 15.74
CA ALA A 207 34.76 57.65 16.28
C ALA A 207 33.84 57.52 17.49
N LEU A 208 34.18 58.24 18.55
CA LEU A 208 33.41 58.37 19.76
C LEU A 208 33.20 59.87 20.00
N SER A 209 31.96 60.30 20.07
CA SER A 209 31.62 61.69 20.34
C SER A 209 30.44 61.74 21.30
N GLY A 210 30.32 62.77 22.10
CA GLY A 210 29.18 62.85 23.01
C GLY A 210 29.30 63.99 23.98
N ARG A 211 28.57 63.89 25.09
CA ARG A 211 28.58 64.85 26.18
C ARG A 211 28.69 64.15 27.54
N SER A 212 29.44 64.74 28.47
CA SER A 212 29.63 64.22 29.82
C SER A 212 29.61 65.34 30.86
N LYS A 213 29.15 65.02 32.08
CA LYS A 213 29.33 65.83 33.30
C LYS A 213 30.37 65.15 34.20
N PRO A 214 31.67 65.38 33.99
CA PRO A 214 32.73 64.59 34.63
C PRO A 214 32.91 64.83 36.14
N PHE A 215 32.44 65.95 36.67
CA PHE A 215 32.62 66.34 38.09
C PHE A 215 31.33 66.57 38.87
N ALA A 216 30.17 66.31 38.26
CA ALA A 216 28.90 66.37 38.99
C ALA A 216 28.78 65.22 40.01
N ASP A 217 28.02 65.43 41.09
CA ASP A 217 27.69 64.39 42.09
C ASP A 217 27.16 63.08 41.50
N ALA A 218 26.45 63.19 40.37
CA ALA A 218 26.03 62.06 39.55
C ALA A 218 26.68 62.18 38.18
N LEU A 219 27.58 61.25 37.86
CA LEU A 219 28.25 61.23 36.56
C LEU A 219 27.24 60.81 35.50
N GLU A 220 26.93 61.73 34.59
CA GLU A 220 26.06 61.50 33.45
C GLU A 220 26.87 61.64 32.16
N THR A 221 26.84 60.61 31.33
CA THR A 221 27.60 60.57 30.07
C THR A 221 26.75 59.97 28.96
N GLU A 222 26.63 60.69 27.85
CA GLU A 222 25.99 60.24 26.62
C GLU A 222 27.02 60.21 25.50
N LEU A 223 27.28 59.05 24.90
CA LEU A 223 28.25 58.87 23.83
C LEU A 223 27.61 58.22 22.61
N ALA A 224 27.91 58.73 21.44
CA ALA A 224 27.72 58.08 20.15
C ALA A 224 29.04 57.42 19.74
N LEU A 225 29.03 56.09 19.64
CA LEU A 225 30.13 55.26 19.19
C LEU A 225 29.83 54.75 17.78
N GLN A 226 30.69 55.12 16.83
CA GLN A 226 30.62 54.73 15.43
C GLN A 226 31.89 53.96 15.04
N TRP A 227 31.71 52.84 14.33
CA TRP A 227 32.81 52.07 13.77
C TRP A 227 32.39 51.39 12.47
N GLN A 228 33.37 51.07 11.62
CA GLN A 228 33.13 50.41 10.35
C GLN A 228 34.15 49.31 10.12
N GLY A 229 33.69 48.15 9.63
CA GLY A 229 34.57 47.08 9.17
C GLY A 229 35.43 46.41 10.26
N LEU A 230 35.03 46.51 11.54
CA LEU A 230 35.76 45.92 12.65
C LEU A 230 35.80 44.39 12.51
N ASP A 231 37.00 43.82 12.41
CA ASP A 231 37.18 42.37 12.36
C ASP A 231 36.90 41.75 13.73
N VAL A 232 35.75 41.07 13.84
CA VAL A 232 35.29 40.45 15.09
C VAL A 232 36.15 39.24 15.44
N ALA A 233 36.65 38.50 14.45
CA ALA A 233 37.51 37.36 14.70
C ALA A 233 38.85 37.82 15.30
N ALA A 234 39.40 38.94 14.80
CA ALA A 234 40.56 39.58 15.40
C ALA A 234 40.26 40.11 16.82
N LEU A 235 39.12 40.76 17.03
CA LEU A 235 38.73 41.30 18.34
C LEU A 235 38.55 40.21 19.40
N LEU A 236 37.92 39.09 19.06
CA LEU A 236 37.68 37.97 19.98
C LEU A 236 38.98 37.33 20.50
N ARG A 237 40.11 37.50 19.80
CA ARG A 237 41.44 37.07 20.27
C ARG A 237 41.97 37.93 21.43
N TRP A 238 41.48 39.17 21.56
CA TRP A 238 41.82 40.09 22.65
C TRP A 238 40.89 39.97 23.86
N LEU A 239 39.70 39.41 23.68
CA LEU A 239 38.70 39.23 24.74
C LEU A 239 38.94 37.93 25.54
N PRO A 240 38.70 37.91 26.85
CA PRO A 240 38.69 36.67 27.62
C PRO A 240 37.63 35.71 27.09
N LYS A 241 37.90 34.40 27.11
CA LYS A 241 36.99 33.36 26.58
C LYS A 241 35.62 33.44 27.27
N LEU A 242 34.63 33.99 26.57
CA LEU A 242 33.25 34.08 27.05
C LEU A 242 32.61 32.67 27.08
N PRO A 243 32.01 32.23 28.20
CA PRO A 243 31.33 30.93 28.30
C PRO A 243 30.28 30.72 27.21
N ALA A 244 29.54 31.78 26.85
CA ALA A 244 28.51 31.77 25.82
C ALA A 244 29.03 31.55 24.38
N LEU A 245 30.33 31.72 24.15
CA LEU A 245 30.97 31.52 22.84
C LEU A 245 31.91 30.30 22.83
N GLN A 246 31.85 29.44 23.86
CA GLN A 246 32.66 28.22 23.90
C GLN A 246 32.21 27.25 22.80
N GLY A 247 33.17 26.83 21.96
CA GLY A 247 32.90 25.94 20.82
C GLY A 247 32.48 26.65 19.54
N LEU A 248 32.42 28.00 19.53
CA LEU A 248 32.29 28.78 18.31
C LEU A 248 33.67 29.05 17.72
N GLU A 249 33.89 28.61 16.49
CA GLU A 249 35.08 28.95 15.71
C GLU A 249 34.66 29.93 14.61
N LEU A 250 35.10 31.20 14.75
CA LEU A 250 34.78 32.28 13.82
C LEU A 250 35.90 32.40 12.77
N GLU A 251 35.58 32.14 11.50
CA GLU A 251 36.55 32.23 10.39
C GLU A 251 36.69 33.67 9.90
N ALA A 252 35.56 34.36 9.73
CA ALA A 252 35.50 35.76 9.31
C ALA A 252 34.22 36.41 9.83
N ALA A 253 34.30 37.68 10.23
CA ALA A 253 33.13 38.54 10.42
C ALA A 253 33.56 40.01 10.52
N GLN A 254 32.85 40.88 9.81
CA GLN A 254 33.05 42.33 9.85
C GLN A 254 31.86 42.98 10.55
N LEU A 255 32.11 43.78 11.58
CA LEU A 255 31.09 44.49 12.35
C LEU A 255 31.21 45.99 12.06
N GLY A 256 30.11 46.60 11.66
CA GLY A 256 29.88 48.05 11.69
C GLY A 256 28.80 48.36 12.71
N GLY A 257 28.76 49.61 13.18
CA GLY A 257 27.69 50.01 14.08
C GLY A 257 27.68 51.50 14.39
N ASP A 258 26.50 51.96 14.77
CA ASP A 258 26.24 53.27 15.35
C ASP A 258 25.45 53.04 16.64
N LEU A 259 26.14 53.16 17.78
CA LEU A 259 25.58 52.94 19.10
C LEU A 259 25.53 54.23 19.91
N LYS A 260 24.40 54.45 20.57
CA LYS A 260 24.23 55.43 21.63
C LYS A 260 24.36 54.74 22.99
N LEU A 261 25.33 55.19 23.77
CA LEU A 261 25.66 54.74 25.11
C LEU A 261 25.28 55.85 26.09
N ALA A 262 24.32 55.61 26.98
CA ALA A 262 23.98 56.53 28.07
C ALA A 262 24.36 55.88 29.40
N PHE A 263 25.40 56.39 30.03
CA PHE A 263 25.91 55.94 31.32
C PHE A 263 25.52 56.93 32.42
N ARG A 264 25.00 56.40 33.53
CA ARG A 264 24.68 57.17 34.74
C ARG A 264 25.24 56.46 35.96
N LEU A 265 25.95 57.19 36.80
CA LEU A 265 26.44 56.71 38.09
C LEU A 265 25.86 57.58 39.21
N PRO A 266 24.66 57.25 39.73
CA PRO A 266 24.06 58.01 40.82
C PRO A 266 24.79 57.74 42.15
N PRO A 267 24.85 58.72 43.08
CA PRO A 267 25.47 58.53 44.37
C PRO A 267 24.80 57.38 45.14
N LYS A 268 25.62 56.44 45.64
CA LYS A 268 25.19 55.26 46.43
C LYS A 268 24.23 54.29 45.70
N LYS A 269 24.12 54.34 44.37
CA LYS A 269 23.36 53.36 43.56
C LYS A 269 24.27 52.61 42.58
N ALA A 270 23.78 51.48 42.08
CA ALA A 270 24.47 50.74 41.03
C ALA A 270 24.55 51.56 39.72
N PRO A 271 25.64 51.43 38.94
CA PRO A 271 25.76 52.08 37.64
C PRO A 271 24.67 51.63 36.68
N GLU A 272 24.13 52.57 35.91
CA GLU A 272 23.19 52.31 34.83
C GLU A 272 23.88 52.57 33.49
N LEU A 273 23.83 51.60 32.59
CA LEU A 273 24.29 51.74 31.22
C LEU A 273 23.13 51.37 30.30
N VAL A 274 22.67 52.32 29.51
CA VAL A 274 21.67 52.12 28.45
C VAL A 274 22.38 52.13 27.11
N VAL A 275 22.20 51.07 26.34
CA VAL A 275 22.75 50.91 24.99
C VAL A 275 21.60 50.82 23.99
N SER A 276 21.68 51.58 22.89
CA SER A 276 20.72 51.52 21.79
C SER A 276 21.39 51.88 20.48
N GLY A 277 20.85 51.47 19.34
CA GLY A 277 21.43 51.79 18.03
C GLY A 277 21.38 50.64 17.05
N GLN A 278 22.19 50.72 16.00
CA GLN A 278 22.22 49.73 14.92
C GLN A 278 23.59 49.05 14.86
N LEU A 279 23.57 47.74 14.66
CA LEU A 279 24.73 46.91 14.44
C LEU A 279 24.58 46.20 13.09
N ASP A 280 25.60 46.27 12.25
CA ASP A 280 25.64 45.63 10.94
C ASP A 280 26.78 44.62 10.91
N LEU A 281 26.44 43.34 10.74
CA LEU A 281 27.38 42.25 10.61
C LEU A 281 27.46 41.84 9.13
N GLN A 282 28.66 41.72 8.59
CA GLN A 282 28.91 41.33 7.20
C GLN A 282 29.91 40.18 7.14
N LYS A 283 29.75 39.32 6.13
CA LYS A 283 30.64 38.17 5.86
C LYS A 283 30.85 37.27 7.09
N LEU A 284 29.78 36.93 7.81
CA LEU A 284 29.87 36.07 8.97
C LEU A 284 30.05 34.62 8.52
N GLN A 285 31.20 34.04 8.86
CA GLN A 285 31.49 32.63 8.68
C GLN A 285 31.86 32.03 10.03
N ALA A 286 31.06 31.07 10.48
CA ALA A 286 31.19 30.43 11.77
C ALA A 286 31.00 28.92 11.66
N GLN A 287 31.73 28.17 12.47
CA GLN A 287 31.58 26.73 12.60
C GLN A 287 31.46 26.31 14.06
N TRP A 288 30.65 25.27 14.27
CA TRP A 288 30.46 24.62 15.57
C TRP A 288 30.90 23.17 15.43
N PRO A 289 32.01 22.77 16.10
CA PRO A 289 32.47 21.38 16.07
C PRO A 289 31.45 20.40 16.66
N ARG A 290 30.67 20.82 17.66
CA ARG A 290 29.66 20.02 18.36
C ARG A 290 28.29 20.73 18.36
N GLY A 291 27.21 19.98 18.21
CA GLY A 291 25.84 20.50 18.19
C GLY A 291 25.06 20.20 16.90
N PRO A 292 23.76 20.57 16.84
CA PRO A 292 22.89 20.38 15.68
C PRO A 292 23.18 21.36 14.53
N LEU A 293 23.78 22.52 14.82
CA LEU A 293 24.29 23.46 13.82
C LEU A 293 25.78 23.16 13.60
N ALA A 294 26.20 22.95 12.35
CA ALA A 294 27.58 22.62 11.98
C ALA A 294 28.33 23.84 11.42
N ARG A 295 27.70 24.57 10.50
CA ARG A 295 28.28 25.75 9.83
C ARG A 295 27.23 26.82 9.58
N LEU A 296 27.64 28.07 9.68
CA LEU A 296 26.84 29.27 9.38
C LEU A 296 27.65 30.16 8.45
N ASP A 297 27.07 30.52 7.31
CA ASP A 297 27.61 31.49 6.37
C ASP A 297 26.51 32.51 6.04
N LEU A 298 26.63 33.71 6.59
CA LEU A 298 25.68 34.81 6.41
C LEU A 298 26.39 36.00 5.73
N PRO A 299 25.88 36.47 4.57
CA PRO A 299 26.48 37.60 3.89
C PRO A 299 26.30 38.91 4.67
N GLN A 300 25.13 39.09 5.29
CA GLN A 300 24.79 40.27 6.07
C GLN A 300 23.73 39.94 7.14
N ALA A 301 23.86 40.54 8.32
CA ALA A 301 22.81 40.57 9.34
C ALA A 301 22.77 41.96 9.99
N GLN A 302 21.57 42.51 10.17
CA GLN A 302 21.36 43.82 10.77
C GLN A 302 20.58 43.64 12.07
N LEU A 303 21.10 44.22 13.15
CA LEU A 303 20.51 44.18 14.49
C LEU A 303 20.22 45.60 14.98
N ASN A 304 18.94 45.90 15.15
CA ASN A 304 18.45 47.15 15.72
C ASN A 304 18.18 46.96 17.21
N LEU A 305 19.04 47.54 18.04
CA LEU A 305 18.92 47.53 19.50
C LEU A 305 18.08 48.72 19.96
N GLY A 306 16.98 48.41 20.63
CA GLY A 306 16.27 49.37 21.46
C GLY A 306 17.02 49.63 22.77
N PRO A 307 16.50 50.52 23.64
CA PRO A 307 17.10 50.82 24.93
C PRO A 307 17.30 49.54 25.76
N SER A 308 18.55 49.12 25.90
CA SER A 308 18.97 47.87 26.56
C SER A 308 19.86 48.18 27.76
N GLN A 309 19.69 47.46 28.87
CA GLN A 309 20.48 47.61 30.10
C GLN A 309 21.38 46.38 30.32
N PRO A 310 22.54 46.28 29.63
CA PRO A 310 23.43 45.12 29.70
C PRO A 310 23.91 44.80 31.12
N LEU A 311 24.12 45.83 31.97
CA LEU A 311 24.52 45.66 33.37
C LEU A 311 23.44 44.97 34.23
N ARG A 312 22.17 45.05 33.82
CA ARG A 312 21.04 44.33 34.44
C ARG A 312 20.62 43.09 33.64
N GLN A 313 21.40 42.70 32.62
CA GLN A 313 21.09 41.61 31.70
C GLN A 313 19.74 41.78 30.99
N GLN A 314 19.31 43.02 30.75
CA GLN A 314 18.07 43.32 30.04
C GLN A 314 18.39 43.77 28.62
N PHE A 315 17.88 43.07 27.62
CA PHE A 315 18.14 43.39 26.22
C PHE A 315 16.83 43.61 25.47
N HIS A 316 16.79 44.63 24.63
CA HIS A 316 15.65 44.94 23.78
C HIS A 316 16.10 44.97 22.32
N VAL A 317 15.76 43.93 21.58
CA VAL A 317 15.98 43.85 20.14
C VAL A 317 14.70 44.31 19.44
N GLN A 318 14.76 45.47 18.78
CA GLN A 318 13.62 45.98 18.01
C GLN A 318 13.39 45.15 16.76
N ALA A 319 14.47 44.87 16.02
CA ALA A 319 14.47 44.02 14.84
C ALA A 319 15.83 43.38 14.65
N LEU A 320 15.86 42.10 14.29
CA LEU A 320 17.00 41.39 13.75
C LEU A 320 16.61 40.89 12.36
N ARG A 321 17.34 41.31 11.33
CA ARG A 321 17.12 40.90 9.94
C ARG A 321 18.36 40.20 9.43
N VAL A 322 18.21 38.96 8.99
CA VAL A 322 19.29 38.15 8.42
C VAL A 322 19.08 38.04 6.91
N ALA A 323 20.07 38.48 6.14
CA ALA A 323 20.05 38.35 4.69
C ALA A 323 20.17 36.87 4.27
N PRO A 324 19.71 36.49 3.06
CA PRO A 324 19.74 35.11 2.59
C PRO A 324 21.14 34.50 2.69
N GLY A 325 21.29 33.51 3.57
CA GLY A 325 22.56 32.83 3.80
C GLY A 325 22.41 31.31 3.80
N THR A 326 23.51 30.63 4.10
CA THR A 326 23.54 29.16 4.20
C THR A 326 23.79 28.70 5.62
N LEU A 327 22.94 27.80 6.12
CA LEU A 327 23.16 27.09 7.38
C LEU A 327 23.32 25.60 7.09
N GLN A 328 24.31 24.96 7.70
CA GLN A 328 24.46 23.50 7.64
C GLN A 328 24.06 22.91 8.99
N LEU A 329 23.03 22.09 8.97
CA LEU A 329 22.56 21.31 10.12
C LEU A 329 23.17 19.91 10.07
N ARG A 330 23.43 19.34 11.25
CA ARG A 330 23.87 17.95 11.43
C ARG A 330 22.66 17.10 11.80
N GLY A 331 22.33 16.15 10.93
CA GLY A 331 21.27 15.17 11.11
C GLY A 331 21.75 13.84 11.73
N PRO A 332 20.85 12.85 11.86
CA PRO A 332 21.17 11.54 12.43
C PRO A 332 22.26 10.81 11.63
N GLU A 333 23.11 10.06 12.33
CA GLU A 333 24.26 9.31 11.77
C GLU A 333 25.27 10.16 10.97
N GLY A 334 25.34 11.46 11.23
CA GLY A 334 26.36 12.35 10.63
C GLY A 334 26.02 12.91 9.25
N ARG A 335 24.80 12.70 8.73
CA ARG A 335 24.33 13.34 7.48
C ARG A 335 24.07 14.82 7.69
N SER A 336 24.54 15.70 6.80
CA SER A 336 24.23 17.13 6.88
C SER A 336 23.00 17.51 6.06
N LEU A 337 22.32 18.58 6.46
CA LEU A 337 21.24 19.23 5.71
C LEU A 337 21.62 20.71 5.53
N THR A 338 21.68 21.18 4.29
CA THR A 338 22.05 22.57 4.01
C THR A 338 20.80 23.40 3.78
N LEU A 339 20.51 24.33 4.68
CA LEU A 339 19.47 25.34 4.53
C LEU A 339 20.02 26.50 3.69
N SER A 340 19.60 26.59 2.43
CA SER A 340 19.97 27.70 1.53
C SER A 340 18.91 28.78 1.50
N ASP A 341 19.31 29.99 1.10
CA ASP A 341 18.43 31.16 0.97
C ASP A 341 17.65 31.48 2.26
N THR A 342 18.27 31.22 3.41
CA THR A 342 17.58 31.32 4.70
C THR A 342 17.43 32.78 5.11
N ARG A 343 16.19 33.25 5.19
CA ARG A 343 15.82 34.58 5.71
C ARG A 343 15.20 34.41 7.08
N LEU A 344 15.75 35.10 8.07
CA LEU A 344 15.23 35.13 9.42
C LEU A 344 14.95 36.59 9.80
N GLU A 345 13.72 36.86 10.23
CA GLU A 345 13.35 38.12 10.85
C GLU A 345 12.84 37.85 12.26
N LEU A 346 13.32 38.61 13.23
CA LEU A 346 12.88 38.58 14.63
C LEU A 346 12.58 40.00 15.08
N ASN A 347 11.36 40.23 15.56
CA ASN A 347 10.88 41.56 15.92
C ASN A 347 10.44 41.62 17.39
N ALA A 348 10.76 42.73 18.04
CA ALA A 348 10.37 43.08 19.41
C ALA A 348 10.74 42.06 20.49
N LEU A 349 11.93 41.43 20.40
CA LEU A 349 12.42 40.53 21.44
C LEU A 349 12.90 41.34 22.65
N ARG A 350 12.32 41.04 23.82
CA ARG A 350 12.77 41.55 25.13
C ARG A 350 13.31 40.39 25.95
N TRP A 351 14.54 40.52 26.44
CA TRP A 351 15.19 39.54 27.31
C TRP A 351 15.32 40.10 28.74
N PRO A 352 14.99 39.32 29.79
CA PRO A 352 14.37 37.98 29.74
C PRO A 352 13.00 38.02 29.06
N LEU A 353 12.61 36.94 28.38
CA LEU A 353 11.31 36.85 27.70
C LEU A 353 10.18 37.05 28.72
N ALA A 354 9.52 38.20 28.68
CA ALA A 354 8.34 38.52 29.48
C ALA A 354 7.06 38.07 28.76
N GLU A 355 5.86 38.42 29.28
CA GLU A 355 4.55 38.04 28.70
C GLU A 355 4.35 38.45 27.23
N ALA A 356 5.04 39.51 26.77
CA ALA A 356 4.90 40.01 25.41
C ALA A 356 5.60 39.08 24.39
N PRO A 357 4.88 38.49 23.41
CA PRO A 357 5.47 37.56 22.45
C PRO A 357 6.37 38.28 21.43
N ALA A 358 7.57 37.76 21.22
CA ALA A 358 8.41 38.17 20.09
C ALA A 358 7.91 37.48 18.82
N ARG A 359 7.81 38.22 17.71
CA ARG A 359 7.40 37.66 16.42
C ARG A 359 8.60 37.26 15.61
N TRP A 360 8.54 36.10 14.98
CA TRP A 360 9.60 35.62 14.09
C TRP A 360 9.02 35.09 12.79
N SER A 361 9.78 35.23 11.72
CA SER A 361 9.49 34.61 10.42
C SER A 361 10.76 34.00 9.84
N LEU A 362 10.64 32.80 9.29
CA LEU A 362 11.69 32.02 8.67
C LEU A 362 11.24 31.60 7.28
N ALA A 363 12.04 31.92 6.27
CA ALA A 363 11.89 31.34 4.94
C ALA A 363 13.19 30.64 4.56
N THR A 364 13.12 29.37 4.18
CA THR A 364 14.33 28.59 3.83
C THR A 364 14.04 27.52 2.80
N ALA A 365 15.06 27.19 2.01
CA ALA A 365 15.05 26.14 1.00
C ALA A 365 16.10 25.07 1.38
N PRO A 366 15.76 24.05 2.18
CA PRO A 366 16.66 22.95 2.49
C PRO A 366 17.06 22.17 1.22
N ARG A 367 18.34 21.81 1.15
CA ARG A 367 18.94 20.99 0.09
C ARG A 367 19.70 19.83 0.74
N SER A 368 19.60 18.63 0.17
CA SER A 368 20.37 17.47 0.62
C SER A 368 21.76 17.48 -0.02
N PRO A 369 22.85 17.26 0.73
CA PRO A 369 24.19 17.10 0.19
C PRO A 369 24.38 15.63 -0.22
N ALA A 370 23.79 15.21 -1.33
CA ALA A 370 24.05 13.92 -1.94
C ALA A 370 24.68 14.12 -3.32
N GLY A 371 26.00 14.00 -3.41
CA GLY A 371 26.75 13.80 -4.66
C GLY A 371 27.04 15.03 -5.54
N GLU A 372 26.23 16.08 -5.50
CA GLU A 372 26.46 17.31 -6.29
C GLU A 372 26.90 18.50 -5.43
N LYS A 373 27.61 19.47 -6.04
CA LYS A 373 27.96 20.74 -5.39
C LYS A 373 26.68 21.36 -4.79
N ALA A 374 26.68 21.61 -3.49
CA ALA A 374 25.50 22.03 -2.70
C ALA A 374 24.74 23.27 -3.23
N LYS A 375 25.34 24.06 -4.13
CA LYS A 375 24.71 25.22 -4.80
C LYS A 375 23.80 24.84 -5.97
N ASP A 376 24.01 23.69 -6.61
CA ASP A 376 23.31 23.30 -7.85
C ASP A 376 22.17 22.29 -7.60
N ALA A 377 22.14 21.67 -6.42
CA ALA A 377 21.08 20.74 -6.04
C ALA A 377 19.72 21.45 -5.91
N ALA A 378 18.68 20.88 -6.52
CA ALA A 378 17.31 21.40 -6.40
C ALA A 378 16.82 21.36 -4.92
N PRO A 379 16.03 22.36 -4.47
CA PRO A 379 15.50 22.37 -3.12
C PRO A 379 14.65 21.13 -2.84
N LEU A 380 14.83 20.56 -1.64
CA LEU A 380 14.01 19.47 -1.14
C LEU A 380 12.60 19.94 -0.85
N LEU A 381 12.47 21.13 -0.27
CA LEU A 381 11.21 21.81 -0.03
C LEU A 381 11.44 23.33 0.05
N GLN A 382 10.36 24.10 -0.07
CA GLN A 382 10.33 25.51 0.33
C GLN A 382 9.54 25.61 1.63
N LEU A 383 10.20 26.00 2.72
CA LEU A 383 9.58 26.17 4.03
C LEU A 383 9.37 27.65 4.30
N GLN A 384 8.14 28.03 4.58
CA GLN A 384 7.79 29.30 5.19
C GLN A 384 7.25 29.01 6.57
N ALA A 385 7.77 29.68 7.60
CA ALA A 385 7.28 29.56 8.97
C ALA A 385 7.20 30.92 9.63
N GLU A 386 6.14 31.18 10.37
CA GLU A 386 5.94 32.40 11.13
C GLU A 386 5.31 32.08 12.48
N GLY A 387 5.71 32.81 13.52
CA GLY A 387 5.40 32.39 14.87
C GLY A 387 5.56 33.44 15.96
N GLN A 388 5.20 33.02 17.16
CA GLN A 388 5.38 33.80 18.39
C GLN A 388 6.26 33.02 19.36
N LEU A 389 7.22 33.72 19.95
CA LEU A 389 8.13 33.22 20.98
C LEU A 389 7.75 33.85 22.33
N ARG A 390 7.39 33.00 23.31
CA ARG A 390 7.16 33.36 24.72
C ARG A 390 8.12 32.57 25.61
N ALA A 391 8.20 32.94 26.89
CA ALA A 391 9.07 32.27 27.87
C ALA A 391 8.85 30.75 27.95
N ALA A 392 7.59 30.29 27.88
CA ALA A 392 7.22 28.89 28.07
C ALA A 392 6.71 28.19 26.80
N GLU A 393 6.67 28.89 25.65
CA GLU A 393 6.06 28.35 24.43
C GLU A 393 6.65 29.00 23.18
N LEU A 394 7.03 28.17 22.20
CA LEU A 394 7.25 28.58 20.82
C LEU A 394 6.11 28.04 19.98
N SER A 395 5.35 28.95 19.37
CA SER A 395 4.33 28.62 18.39
C SER A 395 4.82 29.01 17.00
N ALA A 396 4.57 28.16 16.02
CA ALA A 396 4.81 28.42 14.61
C ALA A 396 3.62 27.93 13.79
N SER A 397 3.25 28.70 12.79
CA SER A 397 2.57 28.17 11.61
C SER A 397 3.61 27.96 10.53
N TRP A 398 3.49 26.88 9.77
CA TRP A 398 4.41 26.55 8.69
C TRP A 398 3.63 26.13 7.45
N ARG A 399 4.18 26.46 6.29
CA ARG A 399 3.66 26.09 4.98
C ARG A 399 4.80 25.58 4.11
N VAL A 400 4.50 24.53 3.38
CA VAL A 400 5.32 23.91 2.35
C VAL A 400 4.49 23.83 1.09
N ASP A 401 4.86 24.61 0.06
CA ASP A 401 4.12 24.67 -1.21
C ASP A 401 4.51 23.53 -2.15
N GLU A 402 5.75 23.06 -2.04
CA GLU A 402 6.25 21.94 -2.83
C GLU A 402 7.41 21.28 -2.08
N ALA A 403 7.28 19.98 -1.80
CA ALA A 403 8.33 19.16 -1.22
C ALA A 403 8.53 17.84 -1.98
N ARG A 404 9.79 17.47 -2.20
CA ARG A 404 10.22 16.19 -2.77
C ARG A 404 10.37 15.15 -1.66
N LEU A 405 9.40 14.24 -1.58
CA LEU A 405 9.31 13.25 -0.49
C LEU A 405 10.47 12.25 -0.46
N ASP A 406 10.84 11.62 -1.57
CA ASP A 406 11.87 10.56 -1.57
C ASP A 406 13.21 10.99 -0.92
N PRO A 407 13.84 12.13 -1.28
CA PRO A 407 15.07 12.56 -0.62
C PRO A 407 14.85 13.02 0.82
N LEU A 408 13.67 13.56 1.17
CA LEU A 408 13.32 13.92 2.56
C LEU A 408 13.16 12.68 3.45
N LEU A 409 12.45 11.66 2.97
CA LEU A 409 12.25 10.38 3.65
C LEU A 409 13.57 9.61 3.78
N ALA A 410 14.42 9.68 2.76
CA ALA A 410 15.77 9.12 2.80
C ALA A 410 16.64 9.80 3.86
N TRP A 411 16.52 11.13 4.03
CA TRP A 411 17.20 11.88 5.10
C TRP A 411 16.64 11.53 6.50
N ALA A 412 15.32 11.43 6.65
CA ALA A 412 14.64 11.18 7.93
C ALA A 412 14.73 9.72 8.45
N ARG A 413 15.12 8.77 7.59
CA ARG A 413 15.34 7.35 7.95
C ARG A 413 14.13 6.63 8.59
N VAL A 414 12.89 7.04 8.33
CA VAL A 414 11.67 6.42 8.89
C VAL A 414 11.62 4.92 8.53
N PRO A 415 11.90 3.98 9.46
CA PRO A 415 12.12 2.57 9.13
C PRO A 415 10.93 1.92 8.40
N ALA A 416 9.72 2.30 8.79
CA ALA A 416 8.47 1.82 8.20
C ALA A 416 8.28 2.23 6.72
N LEU A 417 8.90 3.34 6.29
CA LEU A 417 8.78 3.88 4.92
C LEU A 417 10.01 3.57 4.05
N GLN A 418 11.08 3.02 4.63
CA GLN A 418 12.28 2.63 3.88
C GLN A 418 12.03 1.68 2.70
N PRO A 419 11.09 0.69 2.75
CA PRO A 419 10.85 -0.16 1.59
C PRO A 419 10.07 0.54 0.46
N TRP A 420 9.67 1.80 0.62
CA TRP A 420 8.90 2.57 -0.35
C TRP A 420 9.75 3.71 -0.97
N ARG A 421 9.60 3.94 -2.28
CA ARG A 421 9.91 5.21 -2.94
C ARG A 421 8.61 5.96 -3.12
N VAL A 422 8.50 7.11 -2.47
CA VAL A 422 7.35 7.99 -2.66
C VAL A 422 7.77 9.14 -3.56
N GLN A 423 7.27 9.13 -4.80
CA GLN A 423 7.47 10.20 -5.76
C GLN A 423 6.24 11.11 -5.76
N GLY A 424 6.47 12.38 -5.46
CA GLY A 424 5.39 13.35 -5.41
C GLY A 424 5.86 14.70 -4.92
N ARG A 425 5.02 15.70 -5.18
CA ARG A 425 5.12 17.04 -4.61
C ARG A 425 4.15 17.11 -3.45
N VAL A 426 4.64 17.37 -2.25
CA VAL A 426 3.78 17.60 -1.09
C VAL A 426 3.53 19.09 -0.94
N LYS A 427 2.25 19.45 -0.91
CA LYS A 427 1.76 20.64 -0.24
C LYS A 427 1.37 20.25 1.17
N ALA A 428 1.84 20.99 2.16
CA ALA A 428 1.48 20.76 3.55
C ALA A 428 1.50 22.09 4.29
N ASP A 429 0.52 22.29 5.16
CA ASP A 429 0.47 23.39 6.10
C ASP A 429 0.12 22.86 7.49
N GLY A 430 0.63 23.53 8.51
CA GLY A 430 0.53 23.07 9.87
C GLY A 430 0.87 24.12 10.92
N SER A 431 0.57 23.77 12.16
CA SER A 431 1.04 24.48 13.34
C SER A 431 2.02 23.61 14.10
N LEU A 432 3.01 24.23 14.71
CA LEU A 432 4.01 23.66 15.60
C LEU A 432 3.89 24.37 16.94
N SER A 433 3.77 23.63 18.03
CA SER A 433 3.89 24.16 19.39
C SER A 433 4.97 23.39 20.14
N LEU A 434 5.96 24.12 20.67
CA LEU A 434 7.04 23.59 21.48
C LEU A 434 6.92 24.21 22.88
N ALA A 435 6.79 23.38 23.91
CA ALA A 435 6.88 23.86 25.29
C ALA A 435 8.33 24.26 25.60
N ASP A 436 8.51 25.29 26.43
CA ASP A 436 9.79 25.80 26.93
C ASP A 436 10.94 25.79 25.89
N PRO A 437 10.96 26.75 24.95
CA PRO A 437 11.95 26.78 23.86
C PRO A 437 13.40 26.97 24.31
N LEU A 438 13.64 27.26 25.60
CA LEU A 438 14.97 27.42 26.18
C LEU A 438 15.46 26.10 26.83
N ASP A 439 14.57 25.15 27.12
CA ASP A 439 14.91 23.81 27.60
C ASP A 439 15.11 22.84 26.40
N PRO A 440 16.33 22.36 26.14
CA PRO A 440 16.59 21.40 25.08
C PRO A 440 15.83 20.06 25.23
N ALA A 441 15.37 19.71 26.45
CA ALA A 441 14.54 18.53 26.67
C ALA A 441 13.06 18.74 26.30
N ALA A 442 12.58 19.99 26.29
CA ALA A 442 11.19 20.30 25.93
C ALA A 442 10.90 20.17 24.42
N ALA A 443 11.97 20.10 23.60
CA ALA A 443 11.90 19.75 22.19
C ALA A 443 11.40 18.33 21.91
N GLU A 444 11.22 17.49 22.94
CA GLU A 444 10.78 16.11 22.82
C GLU A 444 9.26 15.94 22.60
N ARG A 445 8.46 17.00 22.74
CA ARG A 445 7.00 17.00 22.52
C ARG A 445 6.62 17.98 21.42
N VAL A 446 6.56 17.47 20.20
CA VAL A 446 6.18 18.24 19.02
C VAL A 446 4.75 17.86 18.61
N GLN A 447 3.84 18.82 18.71
CA GLN A 447 2.52 18.70 18.09
C GLN A 447 2.57 19.35 16.71
N ALA A 448 2.20 18.59 15.68
CA ALA A 448 2.22 19.05 14.30
C ALA A 448 0.96 18.63 13.57
N THR A 449 0.16 19.59 13.13
CA THR A 449 -1.01 19.29 12.28
C THR A 449 -0.58 19.31 10.81
N VAL A 450 -1.03 18.36 9.99
CA VAL A 450 -0.75 18.31 8.54
C VAL A 450 -2.08 18.25 7.80
N ASN A 451 -2.58 19.37 7.29
CA ASN A 451 -3.98 19.46 6.82
C ASN A 451 -4.29 18.63 5.56
N ALA A 452 -3.38 18.57 4.60
CA ALA A 452 -3.49 17.73 3.41
C ALA A 452 -2.09 17.38 2.89
N LEU A 453 -1.96 16.22 2.25
CA LEU A 453 -0.75 15.75 1.57
C LEU A 453 -1.16 15.06 0.26
N GLU A 454 -0.68 15.57 -0.87
CA GLU A 454 -0.93 15.02 -2.21
C GLU A 454 0.34 14.32 -2.72
N TRP A 455 0.20 13.21 -3.46
CA TRP A 455 1.32 12.57 -4.17
C TRP A 455 0.89 12.04 -5.54
N ALA A 456 1.87 11.90 -6.43
CA ALA A 456 1.66 11.36 -7.77
C ALA A 456 1.72 9.83 -7.76
N GLU A 457 2.78 9.26 -7.20
CA GLU A 457 3.02 7.81 -7.20
C GLU A 457 3.83 7.37 -5.98
N ALA A 458 3.35 6.34 -5.29
CA ALA A 458 4.11 5.64 -4.25
C ALA A 458 4.34 4.20 -4.71
N GLN A 459 5.62 3.82 -4.85
CA GLN A 459 6.03 2.51 -5.35
C GLN A 459 7.00 1.84 -4.37
N ALA A 460 7.04 0.52 -4.31
CA ALA A 460 8.07 -0.17 -3.53
C ALA A 460 9.49 0.06 -4.13
N ARG A 461 10.53 0.14 -3.28
CA ARG A 461 11.94 0.26 -3.71
C ARG A 461 12.46 -0.97 -4.44
N HIS A 462 11.94 -2.15 -4.10
CA HIS A 462 12.36 -3.45 -4.66
C HIS A 462 11.19 -4.05 -5.47
N GLY A 463 11.07 -3.64 -6.73
CA GLY A 463 10.15 -4.18 -7.75
C GLY A 463 8.94 -3.28 -8.06
N ASP A 464 8.52 -3.25 -9.32
CA ASP A 464 7.39 -2.46 -9.88
C ASP A 464 5.99 -2.97 -9.46
N ASP A 465 5.95 -3.83 -8.44
CA ASP A 465 4.88 -4.79 -8.19
C ASP A 465 3.81 -4.32 -7.19
N VAL A 466 4.13 -3.31 -6.37
CA VAL A 466 3.17 -2.61 -5.50
C VAL A 466 3.26 -1.12 -5.74
N ALA A 467 2.18 -0.58 -6.29
CA ALA A 467 2.06 0.82 -6.68
C ALA A 467 0.71 1.39 -6.23
N LEU A 468 0.76 2.55 -5.59
CA LEU A 468 -0.37 3.42 -5.29
C LEU A 468 -0.25 4.65 -6.20
N ARG A 469 -1.23 4.87 -7.07
CA ARG A 469 -1.20 5.95 -8.06
C ARG A 469 -2.30 6.97 -7.85
N GLY A 470 -1.95 8.25 -8.06
CA GLY A 470 -2.88 9.39 -8.04
C GLY A 470 -3.62 9.50 -6.72
N GLY A 471 -2.90 9.81 -5.64
CA GLY A 471 -3.44 9.72 -4.29
C GLY A 471 -3.47 11.03 -3.51
N GLN A 472 -4.46 11.15 -2.63
CA GLN A 472 -4.61 12.23 -1.66
C GLN A 472 -4.67 11.61 -0.25
N LEU A 473 -3.89 12.14 0.68
CA LEU A 473 -3.82 11.75 2.09
C LEU A 473 -4.22 12.96 2.89
N GLN A 474 -5.28 12.81 3.65
CA GLN A 474 -5.68 13.79 4.65
C GLN A 474 -5.32 13.20 6.00
N LEU A 475 -4.56 13.95 6.77
CA LEU A 475 -4.12 13.56 8.09
C LEU A 475 -4.66 14.61 9.08
N GLN A 476 -5.15 14.18 10.24
CA GLN A 476 -5.64 15.11 11.25
C GLN A 476 -5.08 14.75 12.61
N GLY A 477 -4.65 15.78 13.37
CA GLY A 477 -4.19 15.64 14.74
C GLY A 477 -2.95 14.76 14.91
N LEU A 478 -1.90 14.96 14.12
CA LEU A 478 -0.62 14.26 14.33
C LEU A 478 0.09 14.81 15.56
N GLN A 479 0.47 13.91 16.44
CA GLN A 479 1.25 14.19 17.63
C GLN A 479 2.44 13.24 17.63
N TRP A 480 3.63 13.80 17.76
CA TRP A 480 4.86 13.03 17.79
C TRP A 480 5.63 13.30 19.07
N GLN A 481 6.02 12.22 19.74
CA GLN A 481 6.86 12.27 20.93
C GLN A 481 8.22 11.65 20.58
N ALA A 482 9.30 12.39 20.77
CA ALA A 482 10.65 11.95 20.39
C ALA A 482 11.29 11.03 21.45
N ALA A 483 11.02 11.29 22.74
CA ALA A 483 11.55 10.52 23.88
C ALA A 483 11.10 9.05 23.90
N ALA A 484 9.89 8.77 23.38
CA ALA A 484 9.38 7.44 23.11
C ALA A 484 8.72 7.51 21.73
N PRO A 485 9.22 6.84 20.68
CA PRO A 485 8.84 7.06 19.28
C PRO A 485 7.39 6.66 19.00
N THR A 486 6.47 7.44 19.55
CA THR A 486 5.03 7.27 19.50
C THR A 486 4.48 8.34 18.58
N VAL A 487 3.77 7.89 17.56
CA VAL A 487 3.06 8.74 16.62
C VAL A 487 1.57 8.50 16.84
N THR A 488 0.86 9.52 17.30
CA THR A 488 -0.60 9.48 17.43
C THR A 488 -1.20 10.29 16.29
N VAL A 489 -2.20 9.74 15.61
CA VAL A 489 -2.93 10.39 14.52
C VAL A 489 -4.42 10.21 14.77
N GLN A 490 -5.20 11.29 14.76
CA GLN A 490 -6.64 11.22 15.02
C GLN A 490 -7.40 10.55 13.86
N SER A 491 -7.12 10.97 12.63
CA SER A 491 -7.67 10.34 11.43
C SER A 491 -6.69 10.39 10.26
N LEU A 492 -6.70 9.33 9.46
CA LEU A 492 -5.94 9.21 8.21
C LEU A 492 -6.90 8.72 7.12
N GLN A 493 -7.11 9.55 6.10
CA GLN A 493 -7.91 9.22 4.93
C GLN A 493 -7.00 9.17 3.72
N LEU A 494 -6.94 8.02 3.04
CA LEU A 494 -6.19 7.82 1.81
C LEU A 494 -7.17 7.55 0.67
N LYS A 495 -7.15 8.41 -0.33
CA LYS A 495 -7.83 8.18 -1.62
C LYS A 495 -6.78 7.88 -2.66
N ALA A 496 -6.98 6.88 -3.50
CA ALA A 496 -6.09 6.55 -4.61
C ALA A 496 -6.88 6.13 -5.85
N ALA A 497 -6.39 6.48 -7.03
CA ALA A 497 -7.00 6.04 -8.28
C ALA A 497 -6.77 4.54 -8.53
N GLU A 498 -5.58 4.04 -8.21
CA GLU A 498 -5.20 2.66 -8.47
C GLU A 498 -4.31 2.10 -7.35
N LEU A 499 -4.61 0.87 -6.92
CA LEU A 499 -3.78 0.05 -6.04
C LEU A 499 -3.43 -1.25 -6.76
N ARG A 500 -2.13 -1.47 -7.00
CA ARG A 500 -1.62 -2.74 -7.51
C ARG A 500 -0.99 -3.53 -6.38
N LEU A 501 -1.40 -4.78 -6.22
CA LEU A 501 -0.89 -5.73 -5.26
C LEU A 501 -0.46 -7.00 -5.98
N ARG A 502 0.78 -7.44 -5.74
CA ARG A 502 1.30 -8.70 -6.27
C ARG A 502 1.87 -9.55 -5.15
N ARG A 503 1.52 -10.83 -5.13
CA ARG A 503 2.16 -11.84 -4.28
C ARG A 503 3.14 -12.65 -5.11
N ARG A 504 4.41 -12.65 -4.69
CA ARG A 504 5.49 -13.37 -5.36
C ARG A 504 5.38 -14.89 -5.15
N ALA A 505 6.04 -15.68 -6.00
CA ALA A 505 6.07 -17.14 -5.89
C ALA A 505 6.50 -17.65 -4.49
N GLN A 506 7.39 -16.92 -3.81
CA GLN A 506 7.85 -17.20 -2.44
C GLN A 506 6.76 -17.00 -1.36
N GLY A 507 5.61 -16.42 -1.72
CA GLY A 507 4.48 -16.17 -0.85
C GLY A 507 4.47 -14.81 -0.15
N LEU A 508 5.50 -13.99 -0.36
CA LEU A 508 5.57 -12.61 0.14
C LEU A 508 4.79 -11.66 -0.77
N LEU A 509 4.11 -10.68 -0.17
CA LEU A 509 3.61 -9.52 -0.92
C LEU A 509 4.82 -8.72 -1.42
N ALA A 510 4.80 -8.37 -2.70
CA ALA A 510 5.83 -7.52 -3.27
C ALA A 510 5.83 -6.16 -2.54
N GLY A 511 6.99 -5.58 -2.29
CA GLY A 511 7.13 -4.38 -1.44
C GLY A 511 7.16 -4.62 0.08
N GLY A 512 6.98 -5.86 0.56
CA GLY A 512 7.36 -6.25 1.92
C GLY A 512 8.89 -6.28 2.13
N PRO A 513 9.38 -6.35 3.38
CA PRO A 513 10.81 -6.57 3.63
C PRO A 513 11.32 -7.81 2.88
N PRO A 514 12.56 -7.80 2.37
CA PRO A 514 13.10 -8.93 1.63
C PRO A 514 13.00 -10.21 2.48
N ALA A 515 12.73 -11.34 1.82
CA ALA A 515 12.83 -12.64 2.48
C ALA A 515 14.23 -12.76 3.12
N PRO A 516 14.37 -13.27 4.35
CA PRO A 516 15.67 -13.66 4.86
C PRO A 516 16.24 -14.68 3.88
N THR A 517 17.35 -14.33 3.22
CA THR A 517 18.09 -15.27 2.38
C THR A 517 18.59 -16.39 3.29
N GLY A 518 18.33 -17.64 2.91
CA GLY A 518 18.57 -18.85 3.69
C GLY A 518 20.04 -19.19 3.95
N ASP A 519 20.91 -18.20 4.08
CA ASP A 519 22.25 -18.37 4.65
C ASP A 519 22.09 -18.16 6.16
N GLY A 520 22.28 -19.23 6.93
CA GLY A 520 22.01 -19.35 8.37
C GLY A 520 22.87 -18.47 9.28
N THR A 521 22.90 -17.16 9.05
CA THR A 521 23.42 -16.17 9.98
C THR A 521 22.35 -15.11 10.17
N THR A 522 21.31 -15.45 10.94
CA THR A 522 20.38 -14.45 11.46
C THR A 522 21.18 -13.56 12.41
N PRO A 523 21.44 -12.27 12.09
CA PRO A 523 21.85 -11.36 13.13
C PRO A 523 20.68 -11.29 14.11
N ALA A 524 20.94 -11.36 15.41
CA ALA A 524 19.93 -11.05 16.41
C ALA A 524 19.33 -9.67 16.07
N PRO A 525 18.00 -9.49 16.12
CA PRO A 525 17.45 -8.15 15.96
C PRO A 525 17.94 -7.33 17.14
N ASP A 526 18.89 -6.42 16.90
CA ASP A 526 19.03 -5.22 17.72
C ASP A 526 17.63 -4.66 17.82
N THR A 527 17.02 -4.78 19.01
CA THR A 527 15.61 -4.47 19.19
C THR A 527 15.46 -2.99 18.89
N PRO A 528 14.87 -2.59 17.75
CA PRO A 528 14.67 -1.17 17.51
C PRO A 528 13.78 -0.66 18.65
N PRO A 529 14.00 0.57 19.15
CA PRO A 529 13.15 1.12 20.19
C PRO A 529 11.68 1.02 19.75
N PRO A 530 10.75 0.66 20.66
CA PRO A 530 9.39 0.30 20.30
C PRO A 530 8.68 1.51 19.68
N PHE A 531 8.63 1.55 18.36
CA PHE A 531 7.78 2.49 17.64
C PHE A 531 6.32 2.12 17.88
N ALA A 532 5.54 3.08 18.35
CA ALA A 532 4.11 2.93 18.58
C ALA A 532 3.33 3.86 17.65
N LEU A 533 2.47 3.32 16.80
CA LEU A 533 1.55 4.09 15.96
C LEU A 533 0.14 3.93 16.51
N ARG A 534 -0.50 5.03 16.90
CA ARG A 534 -1.89 5.05 17.36
C ARG A 534 -2.72 5.85 16.38
N LEU A 535 -3.57 5.19 15.61
CA LEU A 535 -4.41 5.81 14.60
C LEU A 535 -5.89 5.68 15.00
N GLY A 536 -6.55 6.81 15.27
CA GLY A 536 -7.95 6.84 15.70
C GLY A 536 -8.92 6.29 14.65
N ARG A 537 -8.74 6.66 13.38
CA ARG A 537 -9.49 6.12 12.23
C ARG A 537 -8.61 6.06 10.99
N LEU A 538 -8.58 4.91 10.33
CA LEU A 538 -8.06 4.73 8.97
C LEU A 538 -9.24 4.63 8.00
N ALA A 539 -9.23 5.41 6.93
CA ALA A 539 -10.12 5.23 5.79
C ALA A 539 -9.30 5.16 4.50
N LEU A 540 -9.50 4.12 3.71
CA LEU A 540 -8.84 3.88 2.44
C LEU A 540 -9.93 3.72 1.37
N ALA A 541 -9.88 4.56 0.33
CA ALA A 541 -10.75 4.48 -0.82
C ALA A 541 -9.91 4.34 -2.09
N VAL A 542 -10.10 3.25 -2.84
CA VAL A 542 -9.39 3.01 -4.09
C VAL A 542 -10.37 2.72 -5.23
N ASP A 543 -10.23 3.44 -6.33
CA ASP A 543 -11.14 3.28 -7.48
C ASP A 543 -10.91 1.96 -8.23
N GLN A 544 -9.64 1.59 -8.46
CA GLN A 544 -9.24 0.34 -9.11
C GLN A 544 -8.25 -0.45 -8.23
N LEU A 545 -8.56 -1.72 -7.97
CA LEU A 545 -7.66 -2.67 -7.32
C LEU A 545 -7.20 -3.68 -8.36
N GLN A 546 -5.89 -3.90 -8.49
CA GLN A 546 -5.35 -5.00 -9.28
C GLN A 546 -4.63 -5.96 -8.34
N TRP A 547 -5.02 -7.23 -8.37
CA TRP A 547 -4.38 -8.29 -7.63
C TRP A 547 -3.73 -9.28 -8.59
N ALA A 548 -2.48 -9.66 -8.31
CA ALA A 548 -1.76 -10.71 -9.01
C ALA A 548 -1.14 -11.69 -7.99
N ASP A 549 -1.36 -13.00 -8.16
CA ASP A 549 -0.72 -14.04 -7.32
C ASP A 549 0.08 -15.01 -8.17
N GLU A 550 1.41 -15.00 -8.00
CA GLU A 550 2.33 -15.91 -8.67
C GLU A 550 2.50 -17.24 -7.93
N ARG A 551 2.21 -17.28 -6.63
CA ARG A 551 2.35 -18.51 -5.84
C ARG A 551 1.29 -19.53 -6.23
N ALA A 552 0.13 -19.07 -6.70
CA ALA A 552 -0.89 -19.92 -7.30
C ALA A 552 -0.35 -20.76 -8.46
N ALA A 553 0.64 -20.28 -9.24
CA ALA A 553 1.28 -21.07 -10.30
C ALA A 553 2.20 -22.18 -9.76
N GLY A 554 3.00 -21.86 -8.74
CA GLY A 554 4.04 -22.75 -8.20
C GLY A 554 3.53 -23.89 -7.32
N LEU A 555 2.32 -23.76 -6.74
CA LEU A 555 1.70 -24.82 -5.93
C LEU A 555 1.37 -26.09 -6.74
N TYR A 556 1.35 -26.02 -8.06
CA TYR A 556 0.85 -27.11 -8.92
C TYR A 556 1.80 -27.51 -10.06
N GLY A 557 3.08 -27.11 -10.00
CA GLY A 557 4.08 -27.51 -11.01
C GLY A 557 3.83 -26.98 -12.42
N LEU A 558 2.95 -25.99 -12.58
CA LEU A 558 2.70 -25.30 -13.84
C LEU A 558 3.83 -24.29 -14.09
N GLU A 559 4.26 -24.12 -15.35
CA GLU A 559 5.25 -23.09 -15.71
C GLU A 559 4.82 -21.71 -15.18
N ALA A 560 5.69 -21.07 -14.40
CA ALA A 560 5.41 -19.84 -13.65
C ALA A 560 4.91 -18.67 -14.50
N GLU A 561 5.22 -18.66 -15.80
CA GLU A 561 4.77 -17.61 -16.74
C GLU A 561 3.30 -17.74 -17.16
N ARG A 562 2.65 -18.90 -16.96
CA ARG A 562 1.33 -19.19 -17.56
C ARG A 562 0.16 -19.24 -16.57
N ALA A 563 0.41 -19.22 -15.26
CA ALA A 563 -0.62 -19.44 -14.23
C ALA A 563 -0.70 -18.32 -13.15
N GLN A 564 -0.48 -17.06 -13.54
CA GLN A 564 -0.70 -15.94 -12.62
C GLN A 564 -2.21 -15.69 -12.45
N VAL A 565 -2.70 -15.74 -11.21
CA VAL A 565 -4.09 -15.33 -10.93
C VAL A 565 -4.14 -13.82 -10.92
N GLN A 566 -4.77 -13.22 -11.92
CA GLN A 566 -4.96 -11.78 -12.01
C GLN A 566 -6.45 -11.44 -11.96
N TRP A 567 -6.84 -10.52 -11.09
CA TRP A 567 -8.20 -9.96 -11.10
C TRP A 567 -8.21 -8.48 -10.72
N ALA A 568 -9.22 -7.80 -11.24
CA ALA A 568 -9.45 -6.38 -10.99
C ALA A 568 -10.69 -6.18 -10.13
N GLY A 569 -10.53 -5.47 -9.02
CA GLY A 569 -11.60 -4.96 -8.18
C GLY A 569 -11.82 -3.46 -8.43
N ARG A 570 -12.98 -2.96 -8.01
CA ARG A 570 -13.36 -1.55 -8.13
C ARG A 570 -14.01 -1.06 -6.86
N GLY A 571 -13.77 0.20 -6.52
CA GLY A 571 -14.36 0.86 -5.36
C GLY A 571 -14.02 0.15 -4.05
N LEU A 572 -12.74 -0.19 -3.84
CA LEU A 572 -12.28 -0.71 -2.57
C LEU A 572 -12.47 0.37 -1.51
N GLN A 573 -13.30 0.09 -0.51
CA GLN A 573 -13.43 0.91 0.70
C GLN A 573 -12.98 0.09 1.88
N LEU A 574 -11.98 0.56 2.60
CA LEU A 574 -11.50 -0.04 3.84
C LEU A 574 -11.53 1.01 4.95
N GLU A 575 -12.22 0.70 6.03
CA GLU A 575 -12.23 1.50 7.25
C GLU A 575 -11.69 0.67 8.41
N ALA A 576 -10.84 1.25 9.27
CA ALA A 576 -10.33 0.61 10.48
C ALA A 576 -10.34 1.59 11.66
N GLN A 577 -10.84 1.19 12.84
CA GLN A 577 -10.94 2.05 14.02
C GLN A 577 -11.01 1.26 15.35
N PRO A 578 -10.17 1.58 16.36
CA PRO A 578 -8.87 2.25 16.24
C PRO A 578 -7.83 1.29 15.63
N LEU A 579 -6.80 1.82 14.98
CA LEU A 579 -5.67 1.04 14.47
C LEU A 579 -4.45 1.39 15.32
N ASN A 580 -4.13 0.57 16.31
CA ASN A 580 -2.93 0.74 17.12
C ASN A 580 -1.92 -0.36 16.84
N TRP A 581 -0.71 0.05 16.51
CA TRP A 581 0.45 -0.80 16.27
C TRP A 581 1.49 -0.52 17.35
N GLU A 582 1.71 -1.47 18.25
CA GLU A 582 2.65 -1.31 19.37
C GLU A 582 3.59 -2.52 19.41
N ALA A 583 4.90 -2.28 19.48
CA ALA A 583 5.94 -3.32 19.54
C ALA A 583 5.80 -4.41 18.45
N GLY A 584 5.44 -4.01 17.22
CA GLY A 584 5.28 -4.94 16.09
C GLY A 584 3.95 -5.70 16.05
N ARG A 585 2.99 -5.38 16.93
CA ARG A 585 1.70 -6.07 17.03
C ARG A 585 0.54 -5.12 16.75
N LEU A 586 -0.41 -5.56 15.93
CA LEU A 586 -1.67 -4.86 15.68
C LEU A 586 -2.68 -5.26 16.75
N THR A 587 -3.11 -4.29 17.56
CA THR A 587 -4.20 -4.49 18.52
C THR A 587 -5.54 -4.77 17.81
N PRO A 588 -6.51 -5.41 18.48
CA PRO A 588 -7.86 -5.58 17.95
C PRO A 588 -8.42 -4.30 17.31
N THR A 589 -8.73 -4.36 16.03
CA THR A 589 -9.25 -3.23 15.26
C THR A 589 -10.57 -3.62 14.58
N GLN A 590 -11.61 -2.79 14.79
CA GLN A 590 -12.86 -2.94 14.05
C GLN A 590 -12.64 -2.45 12.63
N THR A 591 -13.05 -3.26 11.67
CA THR A 591 -12.69 -3.07 10.28
C THR A 591 -13.85 -3.43 9.37
N ARG A 592 -14.04 -2.59 8.36
CA ARG A 592 -15.05 -2.76 7.32
C ARG A 592 -14.36 -2.71 5.98
N VAL A 593 -14.63 -3.70 5.14
CA VAL A 593 -14.12 -3.78 3.77
C VAL A 593 -15.29 -3.94 2.82
N GLN A 594 -15.32 -3.13 1.76
CA GLN A 594 -16.24 -3.27 0.65
C GLN A 594 -15.47 -3.27 -0.66
N LEU A 595 -15.85 -4.16 -1.56
CA LEU A 595 -15.23 -4.29 -2.86
C LEU A 595 -16.23 -4.80 -3.89
N ALA A 596 -16.13 -4.32 -5.12
CA ALA A 596 -16.90 -4.85 -6.25
C ALA A 596 -15.98 -5.37 -7.36
N THR A 597 -16.40 -6.39 -8.10
CA THR A 597 -15.73 -6.86 -9.33
C THR A 597 -16.77 -7.28 -10.39
N GLY A 598 -16.33 -7.59 -11.61
CA GLY A 598 -17.21 -7.99 -12.72
C GLY A 598 -17.85 -6.83 -13.52
N PRO A 599 -18.86 -7.09 -14.35
CA PRO A 599 -19.52 -6.07 -15.18
C PRO A 599 -20.32 -5.06 -14.34
N ARG A 600 -20.43 -3.80 -14.80
CA ARG A 600 -21.09 -2.72 -14.04
C ARG A 600 -22.58 -2.95 -13.79
N GLN A 601 -23.26 -3.67 -14.68
CA GLN A 601 -24.70 -3.91 -14.60
C GLN A 601 -25.06 -4.95 -13.54
N THR A 602 -24.15 -5.90 -13.27
CA THR A 602 -24.34 -6.97 -12.29
C THR A 602 -23.02 -7.23 -11.55
N PRO A 603 -22.57 -6.29 -10.69
CA PRO A 603 -21.30 -6.44 -9.99
C PRO A 603 -21.38 -7.56 -8.96
N ALA A 604 -20.29 -8.33 -8.87
CA ALA A 604 -20.05 -9.18 -7.72
C ALA A 604 -19.56 -8.31 -6.57
N THR A 605 -20.15 -8.44 -5.38
CA THR A 605 -19.77 -7.60 -4.23
C THR A 605 -19.27 -8.44 -3.07
N LEU A 606 -18.19 -7.99 -2.44
CA LEU A 606 -17.66 -8.49 -1.19
C LEU A 606 -17.85 -7.40 -0.13
N ARG A 607 -18.44 -7.79 0.99
CA ARG A 607 -18.52 -6.96 2.19
C ARG A 607 -18.05 -7.77 3.38
N TRP A 608 -17.12 -7.21 4.14
CA TRP A 608 -16.64 -7.82 5.36
C TRP A 608 -16.69 -6.80 6.50
N GLU A 609 -17.17 -7.22 7.66
CA GLU A 609 -17.24 -6.41 8.87
C GLU A 609 -16.82 -7.25 10.07
N GLY A 610 -15.79 -6.82 10.79
CA GLY A 610 -15.31 -7.56 11.94
C GLY A 610 -14.04 -7.01 12.56
N GLU A 611 -13.46 -7.81 13.45
CA GLU A 611 -12.26 -7.51 14.20
C GLU A 611 -11.05 -8.21 13.59
N LEU A 612 -9.99 -7.44 13.30
CA LEU A 612 -8.65 -7.96 12.98
C LEU A 612 -7.71 -7.77 14.16
N ARG A 613 -6.83 -8.75 14.38
CA ARG A 613 -5.75 -8.69 15.38
C ARG A 613 -4.47 -9.28 14.79
N GLY A 614 -3.31 -8.74 15.15
CA GLY A 614 -2.01 -9.14 14.61
C GLY A 614 -1.11 -9.84 15.64
N ALA A 615 -0.34 -10.82 15.16
CA ALA A 615 0.66 -11.59 15.90
C ALA A 615 0.16 -12.28 17.21
N PRO A 616 -0.51 -13.46 17.13
CA PRO A 616 -0.88 -14.15 15.90
C PRO A 616 -1.97 -13.40 15.13
N TRP A 617 -1.92 -13.47 13.80
CA TRP A 617 -2.94 -12.87 12.97
C TRP A 617 -4.26 -13.63 13.15
N GLN A 618 -5.36 -12.94 13.43
CA GLN A 618 -6.69 -13.56 13.55
C GLN A 618 -7.75 -12.59 13.02
N ALA A 619 -8.80 -13.11 12.40
CA ALA A 619 -9.89 -12.31 11.83
C ALA A 619 -11.23 -12.93 12.22
N LYS A 620 -12.08 -12.16 12.92
CA LYS A 620 -13.41 -12.59 13.33
C LYS A 620 -14.44 -11.58 12.84
N GLY A 621 -15.41 -12.00 12.05
CA GLY A 621 -16.38 -11.07 11.47
C GLY A 621 -17.44 -11.72 10.61
N ARG A 622 -18.30 -10.92 10.01
CA ARG A 622 -19.29 -11.36 9.03
C ARG A 622 -18.78 -11.09 7.61
N LEU A 623 -18.71 -12.12 6.78
CA LEU A 623 -18.42 -12.01 5.36
C LEU A 623 -19.72 -12.19 4.57
N ARG A 624 -20.00 -11.23 3.70
CA ARG A 624 -21.06 -11.31 2.69
C ARG A 624 -20.46 -11.25 1.30
N LEU A 625 -20.64 -12.32 0.55
CA LEU A 625 -20.33 -12.40 -0.87
C LEU A 625 -21.66 -12.45 -1.64
N GLN A 626 -21.78 -11.64 -2.66
CA GLN A 626 -22.91 -11.69 -3.60
C GLN A 626 -22.38 -11.93 -5.00
N ARG A 627 -22.79 -13.04 -5.61
CA ARG A 627 -22.43 -13.43 -6.99
C ARG A 627 -20.92 -13.44 -7.23
N TRP A 628 -20.14 -13.86 -6.22
CA TRP A 628 -18.68 -13.86 -6.31
C TRP A 628 -18.21 -14.95 -7.29
N PRO A 629 -17.49 -14.61 -8.37
CA PRO A 629 -17.11 -15.59 -9.38
C PRO A 629 -16.06 -16.56 -8.83
N LEU A 630 -16.44 -17.82 -8.65
CA LEU A 630 -15.54 -18.87 -8.17
C LEU A 630 -14.48 -19.29 -9.20
N ALA A 631 -14.65 -18.91 -10.47
CA ALA A 631 -13.60 -19.05 -11.46
C ALA A 631 -12.29 -18.33 -11.05
N LEU A 632 -12.39 -17.26 -10.23
CA LEU A 632 -11.22 -16.61 -9.63
C LEU A 632 -10.47 -17.51 -8.62
N ALA A 633 -11.16 -18.53 -8.10
CA ALA A 633 -10.64 -19.47 -7.12
C ALA A 633 -10.20 -20.83 -7.72
N ASP A 634 -10.44 -21.09 -9.02
CA ASP A 634 -10.09 -22.37 -9.70
C ASP A 634 -8.60 -22.71 -9.50
N ALA A 635 -7.76 -21.69 -9.61
CA ALA A 635 -6.31 -21.77 -9.41
C ALA A 635 -5.86 -22.10 -7.99
N TYR A 636 -6.75 -22.10 -6.99
CA TYR A 636 -6.42 -22.41 -5.60
C TYR A 636 -6.94 -23.77 -5.12
N GLY A 637 -7.75 -24.49 -5.92
CA GLY A 637 -8.50 -25.63 -5.41
C GLY A 637 -8.72 -26.82 -6.34
N LEU A 638 -9.04 -26.63 -7.62
CA LEU A 638 -9.51 -27.74 -8.47
C LEU A 638 -8.43 -28.35 -9.38
N ALA A 639 -7.28 -27.68 -9.52
CA ALA A 639 -6.22 -28.06 -10.46
C ALA A 639 -5.68 -29.49 -10.31
N HIS A 640 -5.79 -30.11 -9.13
CA HIS A 640 -5.30 -31.47 -8.84
C HIS A 640 -6.34 -32.58 -9.01
N THR A 641 -7.60 -32.24 -9.29
CA THR A 641 -8.73 -33.18 -9.28
C THR A 641 -9.13 -33.68 -10.68
N GLY A 642 -8.42 -33.25 -11.74
CA GLY A 642 -8.84 -33.49 -13.13
C GLY A 642 -10.13 -32.76 -13.53
N LEU A 643 -10.62 -31.86 -12.67
CA LEU A 643 -11.83 -31.07 -12.88
C LEU A 643 -11.46 -29.63 -13.24
N GLY A 644 -12.35 -28.97 -13.98
CA GLY A 644 -12.28 -27.54 -14.26
C GLY A 644 -13.63 -26.89 -14.02
N LEU A 645 -13.58 -25.66 -13.52
CA LEU A 645 -14.77 -24.83 -13.30
C LEU A 645 -14.91 -23.83 -14.45
N ARG A 646 -15.99 -23.94 -15.24
CA ARG A 646 -16.27 -23.00 -16.34
C ARG A 646 -16.99 -21.75 -15.85
N ASP A 647 -18.05 -21.97 -15.10
CA ASP A 647 -18.84 -20.91 -14.47
C ASP A 647 -19.29 -21.40 -13.09
N ALA A 648 -19.39 -20.45 -12.16
CA ALA A 648 -19.95 -20.63 -10.83
C ALA A 648 -19.93 -19.30 -10.07
N LEU A 649 -21.08 -18.93 -9.53
CA LEU A 649 -21.24 -17.73 -8.72
C LEU A 649 -21.55 -18.12 -7.27
N LEU A 650 -20.70 -17.70 -6.34
CA LEU A 650 -20.86 -17.91 -4.91
C LEU A 650 -21.60 -16.74 -4.25
N GLY A 651 -22.74 -17.04 -3.64
CA GLY A 651 -23.32 -16.27 -2.56
C GLY A 651 -22.87 -16.84 -1.22
N LEU A 652 -22.46 -16.00 -0.29
CA LEU A 652 -22.08 -16.44 1.06
C LEU A 652 -22.53 -15.37 2.06
N ASP A 653 -23.23 -15.76 3.11
CA ASP A 653 -23.46 -14.91 4.28
C ASP A 653 -23.09 -15.71 5.52
N SER A 654 -21.88 -15.47 6.04
CA SER A 654 -21.30 -16.28 7.11
C SER A 654 -20.51 -15.47 8.12
N GLN A 655 -20.52 -15.95 9.36
CA GLN A 655 -19.53 -15.60 10.37
C GLN A 655 -18.25 -16.37 10.10
N ILE A 656 -17.15 -15.65 10.02
CA ILE A 656 -15.80 -16.18 9.82
C ILE A 656 -15.03 -16.06 11.13
N ASP A 657 -14.36 -17.14 11.52
CA ASP A 657 -13.33 -17.16 12.56
C ASP A 657 -12.06 -17.75 11.96
N LEU A 658 -11.18 -16.87 11.48
CA LEU A 658 -9.93 -17.24 10.84
C LEU A 658 -8.77 -17.02 11.83
N GLN A 659 -7.98 -18.08 12.04
CA GLN A 659 -6.83 -18.14 12.93
C GLN A 659 -5.68 -18.85 12.19
N PRO A 660 -4.42 -18.77 12.64
CA PRO A 660 -3.29 -19.34 11.91
C PRO A 660 -3.42 -20.84 11.62
N GLU A 661 -4.10 -21.57 12.50
CA GLU A 661 -4.24 -23.03 12.45
C GLU A 661 -5.58 -23.49 11.87
N ARG A 662 -6.61 -22.62 11.81
CA ARG A 662 -7.97 -23.02 11.43
C ARG A 662 -8.77 -21.89 10.80
N LEU A 663 -9.63 -22.28 9.86
CA LEU A 663 -10.71 -21.48 9.30
C LEU A 663 -12.05 -22.04 9.80
N GLY A 664 -12.80 -21.25 10.55
CA GLY A 664 -14.19 -21.51 10.89
C GLY A 664 -15.13 -20.68 10.01
N LEU A 665 -16.14 -21.30 9.40
CA LEU A 665 -17.24 -20.61 8.71
C LEU A 665 -18.57 -21.10 9.28
N ARG A 666 -19.47 -20.18 9.63
CA ARG A 666 -20.82 -20.49 10.09
C ARG A 666 -21.87 -19.60 9.42
N GLY A 667 -22.83 -20.17 8.72
CA GLY A 667 -23.90 -19.39 8.08
C GLY A 667 -24.59 -20.12 6.94
N GLN A 668 -24.73 -19.44 5.81
CA GLN A 668 -25.38 -19.98 4.61
C GLN A 668 -24.56 -19.69 3.36
N ALA A 669 -24.61 -20.60 2.41
CA ALA A 669 -23.95 -20.47 1.12
C ALA A 669 -24.93 -20.80 -0.01
N GLU A 670 -24.74 -20.17 -1.16
CA GLU A 670 -25.48 -20.45 -2.37
C GLU A 670 -24.50 -20.51 -3.54
N LEU A 671 -24.59 -21.53 -4.38
CA LEU A 671 -23.85 -21.66 -5.62
C LEU A 671 -24.84 -21.58 -6.78
N GLN A 672 -24.61 -20.66 -7.70
CA GLN A 672 -25.45 -20.48 -8.89
C GLN A 672 -24.64 -20.79 -10.15
N ALA A 673 -25.32 -21.32 -11.18
CA ALA A 673 -24.79 -21.53 -12.53
C ALA A 673 -23.44 -22.28 -12.55
N LEU A 674 -23.34 -23.39 -11.81
CA LEU A 674 -22.13 -24.20 -11.83
C LEU A 674 -22.09 -25.03 -13.11
N ASP A 675 -20.96 -24.97 -13.81
CA ASP A 675 -20.63 -25.84 -14.95
C ASP A 675 -19.25 -26.45 -14.71
N LEU A 676 -19.25 -27.73 -14.31
CA LEU A 676 -18.06 -28.51 -14.01
C LEU A 676 -17.75 -29.44 -15.18
N VAL A 677 -16.52 -29.34 -15.67
CA VAL A 677 -16.03 -30.08 -16.83
C VAL A 677 -14.85 -30.97 -16.42
N THR A 678 -14.69 -32.09 -17.12
CA THR A 678 -13.44 -32.85 -17.05
C THR A 678 -12.34 -32.12 -17.81
N VAL A 679 -11.13 -32.19 -17.27
CA VAL A 679 -9.93 -31.57 -17.83
C VAL A 679 -8.89 -32.65 -18.02
N ARG A 680 -8.47 -32.86 -19.27
CA ARG A 680 -7.31 -33.69 -19.59
C ARG A 680 -6.10 -32.81 -19.86
N HIS A 681 -4.95 -33.25 -19.37
CA HIS A 681 -3.66 -32.63 -19.69
C HIS A 681 -2.96 -33.52 -20.71
N ASP A 682 -2.72 -33.00 -21.90
CA ASP A 682 -1.95 -33.70 -22.93
C ASP A 682 -0.82 -32.77 -23.40
N ALA A 683 0.42 -33.26 -23.37
CA ALA A 683 1.64 -32.51 -23.69
C ALA A 683 1.74 -31.09 -23.07
N GLY A 684 1.28 -30.91 -21.81
CA GLY A 684 1.31 -29.61 -21.11
C GLY A 684 0.19 -28.63 -21.51
N VAL A 685 -0.75 -29.05 -22.36
CA VAL A 685 -1.92 -28.25 -22.76
C VAL A 685 -3.18 -28.76 -22.04
N ARG A 686 -3.91 -27.85 -21.40
CA ARG A 686 -5.18 -28.11 -20.69
C ARG A 686 -6.31 -28.22 -21.72
N PHE A 687 -6.83 -29.43 -21.97
CA PHE A 687 -8.00 -29.63 -22.82
C PHE A 687 -9.25 -29.80 -21.94
N VAL A 688 -10.22 -28.90 -22.12
CA VAL A 688 -11.55 -29.00 -21.52
C VAL A 688 -12.37 -29.98 -22.36
N ASP A 689 -12.83 -31.05 -21.73
CA ASP A 689 -13.33 -32.21 -22.46
C ASP A 689 -14.83 -32.27 -22.61
N GLN A 690 -15.52 -32.55 -21.50
CA GLN A 690 -16.94 -32.84 -21.51
C GLN A 690 -17.57 -32.31 -20.22
N PRO A 691 -18.80 -31.78 -20.28
CA PRO A 691 -19.57 -31.48 -19.07
C PRO A 691 -19.74 -32.75 -18.24
N LEU A 692 -19.41 -32.65 -16.95
CA LEU A 692 -19.57 -33.73 -15.99
C LEU A 692 -20.80 -33.50 -15.12
N LEU A 693 -20.89 -32.30 -14.57
CA LEU A 693 -21.88 -31.90 -13.58
C LEU A 693 -22.22 -30.43 -13.80
N ALA A 694 -23.50 -30.11 -13.93
CA ALA A 694 -23.98 -28.74 -13.95
C ALA A 694 -25.19 -28.60 -13.04
N TRP A 695 -25.37 -27.44 -12.41
CA TRP A 695 -26.59 -27.15 -11.67
C TRP A 695 -26.95 -25.67 -11.75
N GLN A 696 -28.25 -25.37 -11.68
CA GLN A 696 -28.73 -23.99 -11.71
C GLN A 696 -28.50 -23.29 -10.38
N ARG A 697 -28.85 -23.97 -9.28
CA ARG A 697 -28.69 -23.46 -7.92
C ARG A 697 -28.46 -24.59 -6.93
N VAL A 698 -27.50 -24.40 -6.03
CA VAL A 698 -27.32 -25.20 -4.82
C VAL A 698 -27.30 -24.27 -3.62
N GLY A 699 -28.30 -24.39 -2.74
CA GLY A 699 -28.37 -23.66 -1.48
C GLY A 699 -27.96 -24.56 -0.32
N ALA A 700 -27.12 -24.06 0.57
CA ALA A 700 -26.66 -24.74 1.78
C ALA A 700 -26.98 -23.88 3.01
N GLU A 701 -27.88 -24.36 3.86
CA GLU A 701 -28.27 -23.74 5.12
C GLU A 701 -27.63 -24.46 6.30
N GLY A 702 -27.39 -23.73 7.40
CA GLY A 702 -26.74 -24.29 8.58
C GLY A 702 -25.28 -24.71 8.33
N LEU A 703 -24.61 -24.08 7.37
CA LEU A 703 -23.20 -24.36 7.07
C LEU A 703 -22.34 -24.11 8.30
N ASN A 704 -21.64 -25.14 8.76
CA ASN A 704 -20.64 -25.07 9.82
C ASN A 704 -19.39 -25.83 9.35
N LEU A 705 -18.41 -25.08 8.85
CA LEU A 705 -17.13 -25.58 8.35
C LEU A 705 -16.03 -25.28 9.36
N ALA A 706 -15.24 -26.30 9.71
CA ALA A 706 -13.98 -26.15 10.41
C ALA A 706 -12.87 -26.77 9.57
N TRP A 707 -12.09 -25.91 8.91
CA TRP A 707 -11.01 -26.30 8.01
C TRP A 707 -9.64 -26.05 8.66
N PRO A 708 -8.82 -27.08 8.91
CA PRO A 708 -7.48 -26.91 9.43
C PRO A 708 -6.56 -26.32 8.36
N LEU A 709 -5.80 -25.29 8.74
CA LEU A 709 -4.82 -24.64 7.87
C LEU A 709 -3.39 -25.14 8.12
N GLN A 710 -3.15 -25.74 9.28
CA GLN A 710 -1.87 -26.34 9.69
C GLN A 710 -2.12 -27.65 10.44
N GLY A 711 -1.24 -28.63 10.26
CA GLY A 711 -1.31 -29.93 10.95
C GLY A 711 -2.19 -30.99 10.26
N HIS A 712 -2.26 -32.17 10.88
CA HIS A 712 -2.96 -33.37 10.37
C HIS A 712 -4.36 -33.53 10.98
N ALA A 713 -5.05 -32.43 11.31
CA ALA A 713 -6.44 -32.52 11.77
C ALA A 713 -7.38 -32.81 10.59
N ALA A 714 -8.46 -33.56 10.83
CA ALA A 714 -9.49 -33.80 9.82
C ALA A 714 -10.38 -32.55 9.65
N PRO A 715 -10.63 -32.08 8.41
CA PRO A 715 -11.62 -31.03 8.16
C PRO A 715 -13.02 -31.53 8.54
N ARG A 716 -13.84 -30.64 9.11
CA ARG A 716 -15.23 -30.93 9.50
C ARG A 716 -16.19 -30.05 8.73
N LEU A 717 -17.22 -30.64 8.12
CA LEU A 717 -18.29 -29.96 7.41
C LEU A 717 -19.64 -30.45 7.93
N GLN A 718 -20.47 -29.52 8.37
CA GLN A 718 -21.85 -29.79 8.74
C GLN A 718 -22.78 -28.87 7.95
N LEU A 719 -23.87 -29.42 7.44
CA LEU A 719 -24.93 -28.73 6.71
C LEU A 719 -26.29 -29.18 7.27
N ASP A 720 -27.22 -28.26 7.52
CA ASP A 720 -28.57 -28.61 8.00
C ASP A 720 -29.48 -29.00 6.83
N LEU A 721 -29.48 -28.19 5.76
CA LEU A 721 -30.27 -28.40 4.56
C LEU A 721 -29.44 -28.08 3.31
N LEU A 722 -29.44 -28.99 2.33
CA LEU A 722 -28.86 -28.80 1.02
C LEU A 722 -29.97 -28.88 -0.04
N THR A 723 -30.26 -27.77 -0.72
CA THR A 723 -31.25 -27.72 -1.80
C THR A 723 -30.55 -27.67 -3.14
N VAL A 724 -30.81 -28.62 -4.03
CA VAL A 724 -30.18 -28.75 -5.35
C VAL A 724 -31.26 -28.63 -6.42
N GLN A 725 -31.16 -27.60 -7.26
CA GLN A 725 -32.12 -27.30 -8.33
C GLN A 725 -31.47 -27.44 -9.70
N GLY A 726 -32.14 -28.14 -10.62
CA GLY A 726 -31.74 -28.26 -12.02
C GLY A 726 -30.39 -28.96 -12.20
N LEU A 727 -30.09 -29.94 -11.36
CA LEU A 727 -28.89 -30.76 -11.47
C LEU A 727 -28.89 -31.54 -12.79
N GLN A 728 -27.81 -31.45 -13.54
CA GLN A 728 -27.53 -32.23 -14.74
C GLN A 728 -26.23 -32.98 -14.53
N ALA A 729 -26.28 -34.31 -14.55
CA ALA A 729 -25.09 -35.15 -14.43
C ALA A 729 -24.93 -36.02 -15.67
N ARG A 730 -23.68 -36.23 -16.10
CA ARG A 730 -23.37 -37.13 -17.21
C ARG A 730 -22.57 -38.34 -16.73
N LEU A 731 -23.14 -39.52 -16.92
CA LEU A 731 -22.50 -40.80 -16.66
C LEU A 731 -22.18 -41.46 -18.00
N MET A 732 -20.92 -41.80 -18.21
CA MET A 732 -20.47 -42.43 -19.45
C MET A 732 -19.64 -43.67 -19.12
N VAL A 733 -20.00 -44.78 -19.75
CA VAL A 733 -19.14 -45.97 -19.85
C VAL A 733 -18.39 -45.87 -21.18
N ASP A 734 -17.06 -45.88 -21.12
CA ASP A 734 -16.21 -45.80 -22.29
C ASP A 734 -16.17 -47.12 -23.09
N ALA A 735 -15.47 -47.14 -24.22
CA ALA A 735 -15.35 -48.32 -25.07
C ALA A 735 -14.59 -49.49 -24.40
N GLN A 736 -13.89 -49.22 -23.29
CA GLN A 736 -13.17 -50.19 -22.48
C GLN A 736 -14.00 -50.66 -21.26
N GLY A 737 -15.25 -50.20 -21.14
CA GLY A 737 -16.13 -50.56 -20.03
C GLY A 737 -15.85 -49.79 -18.74
N ARG A 738 -15.10 -48.68 -18.77
CA ARG A 738 -14.77 -47.87 -17.59
C ARG A 738 -15.71 -46.67 -17.47
N LEU A 739 -16.12 -46.37 -16.24
CA LEU A 739 -16.89 -45.16 -15.94
C LEU A 739 -16.00 -43.91 -15.98
N ASN A 740 -16.52 -42.82 -16.54
CA ASN A 740 -15.88 -41.50 -16.57
C ASN A 740 -15.58 -40.91 -15.18
N LEU A 741 -16.10 -41.50 -14.10
CA LEU A 741 -15.87 -41.07 -12.71
C LEU A 741 -14.61 -41.67 -12.07
N ARG A 742 -14.05 -42.77 -12.60
CA ARG A 742 -12.88 -43.44 -12.01
C ARG A 742 -11.60 -42.59 -12.01
N GLY A 743 -11.48 -41.63 -12.93
CA GLY A 743 -10.32 -40.75 -13.03
C GLY A 743 -10.31 -39.56 -12.05
N LEU A 744 -11.33 -39.44 -11.19
CA LEU A 744 -11.47 -38.35 -10.21
C LEU A 744 -10.83 -38.68 -8.85
N GLU A 745 -10.46 -39.94 -8.63
CA GLU A 745 -9.65 -40.37 -7.50
C GLU A 745 -8.21 -39.87 -7.75
N GLY A 746 -7.67 -39.06 -6.85
CA GLY A 746 -6.38 -38.35 -7.05
C GLY A 746 -5.20 -39.26 -7.42
N PRO A 747 -4.00 -38.70 -7.69
CA PRO A 747 -2.84 -39.40 -8.27
C PRO A 747 -2.13 -40.42 -7.34
N GLY A 748 -2.89 -41.31 -6.70
CA GLY A 748 -2.43 -42.46 -5.91
C GLY A 748 -3.35 -43.69 -6.03
N GLY A 749 -4.33 -43.69 -6.93
CA GLY A 749 -5.30 -44.77 -7.13
C GLY A 749 -4.96 -45.78 -8.23
N GLU A 750 -3.78 -45.70 -8.87
CA GLU A 750 -3.28 -46.82 -9.67
C GLU A 750 -2.69 -47.88 -8.75
N SER A 751 -3.56 -48.65 -8.10
CA SER A 751 -3.18 -50.02 -7.73
C SER A 751 -3.11 -50.80 -9.04
N ALA A 752 -1.95 -50.74 -9.68
CA ALA A 752 -1.55 -51.67 -10.72
C ALA A 752 -1.45 -53.06 -10.10
N ALA A 753 -2.60 -53.71 -9.88
CA ALA A 753 -2.68 -55.15 -9.74
C ALA A 753 -2.54 -55.77 -11.13
N GLY A 754 -1.34 -55.64 -11.71
CA GLY A 754 -0.85 -56.60 -12.70
C GLY A 754 -0.35 -57.84 -11.95
N PRO A 755 -0.54 -59.06 -12.47
CA PRO A 755 -0.04 -60.25 -11.81
C PRO A 755 1.48 -60.18 -11.73
N ALA A 756 1.99 -60.12 -10.50
CA ALA A 756 3.42 -60.09 -10.22
C ALA A 756 4.07 -61.39 -10.68
N SER A 757 4.99 -61.28 -11.63
CA SER A 757 6.02 -62.30 -11.88
C SER A 757 7.09 -62.16 -10.79
N PRO A 758 7.54 -63.25 -10.14
CA PRO A 758 8.46 -63.15 -9.02
C PRO A 758 9.89 -62.91 -9.55
N ALA A 759 10.46 -61.77 -9.22
CA ALA A 759 11.88 -61.51 -9.41
C ALA A 759 12.55 -61.20 -8.06
N THR A 760 13.67 -61.89 -7.85
CA THR A 760 14.56 -62.04 -6.70
C THR A 760 14.98 -60.71 -6.03
N PRO A 761 15.19 -60.67 -4.70
CA PRO A 761 15.53 -59.45 -3.97
C PRO A 761 17.02 -59.11 -4.10
N ALA A 762 17.34 -57.87 -4.49
CA ALA A 762 18.68 -57.32 -4.33
C ALA A 762 18.66 -55.81 -4.08
N ALA A 763 19.28 -55.46 -2.94
CA ALA A 763 20.00 -54.24 -2.61
C ALA A 763 19.23 -52.91 -2.48
N SER A 764 19.06 -52.55 -1.20
CA SER A 764 18.86 -51.20 -0.66
C SER A 764 19.74 -50.13 -1.33
N ALA A 765 19.08 -49.12 -1.88
CA ALA A 765 19.61 -47.77 -1.96
C ALA A 765 18.57 -46.84 -1.32
N SER A 766 18.99 -46.21 -0.23
CA SER A 766 18.23 -45.25 0.56
C SER A 766 17.84 -44.05 -0.29
N ALA A 767 16.63 -44.08 -0.86
CA ALA A 767 15.88 -42.87 -1.15
C ALA A 767 14.81 -42.77 -0.06
N THR A 768 15.09 -41.97 0.98
CA THR A 768 14.07 -41.46 1.90
C THR A 768 13.14 -40.55 1.11
N ALA A 769 12.27 -41.14 0.29
CA ALA A 769 11.01 -40.51 -0.06
C ALA A 769 10.25 -40.45 1.26
N THR A 770 10.14 -39.25 1.83
CA THR A 770 9.21 -38.97 2.91
C THR A 770 7.82 -39.32 2.37
N ALA A 771 7.36 -40.55 2.63
CA ALA A 771 5.99 -40.94 2.38
C ALA A 771 5.14 -39.96 3.19
N SER A 772 4.54 -39.00 2.50
CA SER A 772 3.59 -38.07 3.11
C SER A 772 2.51 -38.92 3.76
N ALA A 773 2.34 -38.78 5.08
CA ALA A 773 1.30 -39.49 5.81
C ALA A 773 -0.05 -39.28 5.09
N PRO A 774 -0.89 -40.32 4.95
CA PRO A 774 -2.18 -40.19 4.28
C PRO A 774 -3.00 -39.07 4.95
N MET A 775 -3.55 -38.16 4.14
CA MET A 775 -4.33 -37.06 4.66
C MET A 775 -5.51 -37.60 5.49
N PRO A 776 -5.83 -36.97 6.65
CA PRO A 776 -6.94 -37.40 7.48
C PRO A 776 -8.26 -37.30 6.72
N ARG A 777 -9.15 -38.30 6.90
CA ARG A 777 -10.46 -38.29 6.23
C ARG A 777 -11.34 -37.17 6.76
N PRO A 778 -12.08 -36.44 5.88
CA PRO A 778 -13.00 -35.40 6.31
C PRO A 778 -14.18 -35.98 7.12
N VAL A 779 -14.58 -35.28 8.18
CA VAL A 779 -15.82 -35.55 8.91
C VAL A 779 -16.94 -34.73 8.29
N ILE A 780 -17.92 -35.40 7.67
CA ILE A 780 -18.98 -34.74 6.92
C ILE A 780 -20.33 -35.16 7.51
N GLU A 781 -21.16 -34.17 7.82
CA GLU A 781 -22.55 -34.33 8.24
C GLU A 781 -23.45 -33.50 7.32
N VAL A 782 -24.49 -34.14 6.79
CA VAL A 782 -25.52 -33.47 6.00
C VAL A 782 -26.88 -33.84 6.58
N GLY A 783 -27.69 -32.84 6.95
CA GLY A 783 -28.97 -33.00 7.65
C GLY A 783 -30.10 -33.46 6.73
N ARG A 784 -30.42 -32.69 5.68
CA ARG A 784 -31.36 -33.11 4.64
C ARG A 784 -30.90 -32.61 3.28
N ILE A 785 -31.02 -33.42 2.24
CA ILE A 785 -30.88 -33.00 0.86
C ILE A 785 -32.26 -32.95 0.21
N GLN A 786 -32.57 -31.85 -0.47
CA GLN A 786 -33.73 -31.71 -1.34
C GLN A 786 -33.24 -31.59 -2.79
N LEU A 787 -33.79 -32.42 -3.66
CA LEU A 787 -33.47 -32.44 -5.08
C LEU A 787 -34.71 -32.05 -5.87
N ASP A 788 -34.57 -31.06 -6.75
CA ASP A 788 -35.65 -30.55 -7.59
C ASP A 788 -35.23 -30.52 -9.06
N ASN A 789 -36.05 -31.15 -9.90
CA ASN A 789 -35.91 -31.19 -11.36
C ASN A 789 -34.50 -31.58 -11.84
N ALA A 790 -33.95 -32.67 -11.31
CA ALA A 790 -32.64 -33.19 -11.74
C ALA A 790 -32.75 -34.13 -12.95
N ALA A 791 -31.67 -34.21 -13.72
CA ALA A 791 -31.51 -35.08 -14.88
C ALA A 791 -30.14 -35.77 -14.87
N VAL A 792 -30.11 -37.03 -15.25
CA VAL A 792 -28.88 -37.81 -15.44
C VAL A 792 -28.89 -38.40 -16.84
N ASP A 793 -27.91 -38.00 -17.64
CA ASP A 793 -27.68 -38.55 -18.97
C ASP A 793 -26.69 -39.72 -18.85
N PHE A 794 -27.14 -40.90 -19.24
CA PHE A 794 -26.35 -42.12 -19.27
C PHE A 794 -26.00 -42.48 -20.71
N GLU A 795 -24.72 -42.68 -21.00
CA GLU A 795 -24.22 -43.14 -22.29
C GLU A 795 -23.29 -44.34 -22.11
N ASP A 796 -23.60 -45.45 -22.77
CA ASP A 796 -22.75 -46.63 -22.80
C ASP A 796 -22.15 -46.80 -24.20
N ARG A 797 -20.82 -46.64 -24.29
CA ARG A 797 -20.01 -46.75 -25.51
C ARG A 797 -19.27 -48.09 -25.59
N PHE A 798 -19.46 -48.97 -24.61
CA PHE A 798 -18.94 -50.33 -24.61
C PHE A 798 -19.74 -51.25 -25.54
N VAL A 799 -21.03 -50.97 -25.73
CA VAL A 799 -21.92 -51.70 -26.64
C VAL A 799 -22.11 -50.92 -27.94
N LYS A 800 -22.20 -51.61 -29.08
CA LYS A 800 -22.40 -51.01 -30.42
C LYS A 800 -23.69 -51.51 -31.06
N PRO A 801 -24.54 -50.63 -31.65
CA PRO A 801 -24.45 -49.16 -31.59
C PRO A 801 -24.55 -48.64 -30.15
N ASN A 802 -24.07 -47.43 -29.88
CA ASN A 802 -23.97 -46.92 -28.50
C ASN A 802 -25.37 -46.79 -27.87
N TYR A 803 -25.49 -47.16 -26.60
CA TYR A 803 -26.73 -47.01 -25.86
C TYR A 803 -26.76 -45.65 -25.15
N ARG A 804 -27.92 -45.00 -25.16
CA ARG A 804 -28.16 -43.74 -24.46
C ARG A 804 -29.51 -43.78 -23.75
N ALA A 805 -29.54 -43.34 -22.50
CA ALA A 805 -30.76 -43.19 -21.73
C ALA A 805 -30.69 -41.94 -20.86
N GLN A 806 -31.84 -41.35 -20.60
CA GLN A 806 -31.96 -40.21 -19.69
C GLN A 806 -32.87 -40.59 -18.52
N LEU A 807 -32.39 -40.30 -17.32
CA LEU A 807 -33.21 -40.19 -16.12
C LEU A 807 -33.58 -38.72 -15.97
N GLY A 808 -34.86 -38.38 -16.02
CA GLY A 808 -35.31 -36.99 -16.04
C GLY A 808 -36.34 -36.68 -14.96
N ARG A 809 -36.51 -35.39 -14.64
CA ARG A 809 -37.47 -34.88 -13.65
C ARG A 809 -37.30 -35.51 -12.26
N LEU A 810 -36.07 -35.84 -11.89
CA LEU A 810 -35.78 -36.46 -10.61
C LEU A 810 -36.03 -35.45 -9.48
N THR A 811 -36.99 -35.76 -8.62
CA THR A 811 -37.40 -34.93 -7.49
C THR A 811 -37.53 -35.79 -6.24
N GLY A 812 -36.99 -35.34 -5.12
CA GLY A 812 -36.95 -36.15 -3.92
C GLY A 812 -36.17 -35.56 -2.76
N SER A 813 -35.97 -36.37 -1.71
CA SER A 813 -35.12 -35.99 -0.58
C SER A 813 -34.34 -37.15 0.01
N LEU A 814 -33.19 -36.82 0.59
CA LEU A 814 -32.36 -37.71 1.39
C LEU A 814 -32.24 -37.13 2.81
N GLY A 815 -32.45 -37.96 3.83
CA GLY A 815 -32.35 -37.56 5.24
C GLY A 815 -30.91 -37.39 5.73
N ARG A 816 -30.72 -37.43 7.05
CA ARG A 816 -29.43 -37.14 7.69
C ARG A 816 -28.45 -38.29 7.57
N PHE A 817 -27.23 -38.01 7.10
CA PHE A 817 -26.11 -38.96 7.08
C PHE A 817 -24.81 -38.32 7.58
N HIS A 818 -23.90 -39.17 8.08
CA HIS A 818 -22.63 -38.77 8.68
C HIS A 818 -21.52 -39.74 8.26
N SER A 819 -20.30 -39.24 8.02
CA SER A 819 -19.18 -40.08 7.54
C SER A 819 -18.63 -41.07 8.56
N GLU A 820 -18.73 -40.77 9.86
CA GLU A 820 -18.25 -41.64 10.95
C GLU A 820 -19.36 -42.44 11.66
N GLN A 821 -20.65 -42.20 11.35
CA GLN A 821 -21.76 -42.92 12.00
C GLN A 821 -22.40 -43.87 10.98
N PRO A 822 -22.70 -45.12 11.35
CA PRO A 822 -23.27 -46.11 10.44
C PRO A 822 -24.75 -45.88 10.12
N ALA A 823 -25.40 -44.85 10.70
CA ALA A 823 -26.81 -44.57 10.48
C ALA A 823 -27.11 -44.29 8.99
N GLN A 824 -28.12 -44.97 8.43
CA GLN A 824 -28.55 -44.77 7.06
C GLN A 824 -29.64 -43.68 6.99
N ALA A 825 -29.52 -42.79 6.00
CA ALA A 825 -30.47 -41.72 5.76
C ALA A 825 -31.66 -42.21 4.92
N PRO A 826 -32.92 -41.91 5.28
CA PRO A 826 -34.08 -42.25 4.45
C PRO A 826 -34.01 -41.52 3.10
N LEU A 827 -34.21 -42.26 2.01
CA LEU A 827 -34.20 -41.80 0.62
C LEU A 827 -35.62 -41.93 0.04
N GLN A 828 -36.09 -40.87 -0.63
CA GLN A 828 -37.30 -40.89 -1.45
C GLN A 828 -37.04 -40.10 -2.72
N LEU A 829 -37.23 -40.70 -3.89
CA LEU A 829 -36.98 -40.08 -5.17
C LEU A 829 -37.97 -40.56 -6.21
N THR A 830 -38.51 -39.64 -7.00
CA THR A 830 -39.44 -39.90 -8.10
C THR A 830 -38.91 -39.27 -9.37
N GLY A 831 -39.22 -39.84 -10.53
CA GLY A 831 -38.81 -39.28 -11.81
C GLY A 831 -39.24 -40.11 -13.00
N THR A 832 -38.54 -39.90 -14.12
CA THR A 832 -38.78 -40.59 -15.39
C THR A 832 -37.52 -41.30 -15.85
N VAL A 833 -37.65 -42.46 -16.49
CA VAL A 833 -36.55 -43.27 -17.04
C VAL A 833 -36.75 -43.52 -18.53
N ALA A 834 -35.67 -43.43 -19.31
CA ALA A 834 -35.69 -43.55 -20.76
C ALA A 834 -36.77 -42.65 -21.42
N GLY A 835 -36.97 -41.46 -20.85
CA GLY A 835 -37.91 -40.42 -21.29
C GLY A 835 -39.40 -40.70 -21.06
N THR A 836 -39.78 -41.90 -20.60
CA THR A 836 -41.16 -42.39 -20.78
C THR A 836 -41.69 -43.24 -19.63
N GLY A 837 -40.84 -44.09 -19.05
CA GLY A 837 -41.21 -44.90 -17.88
C GLY A 837 -41.20 -44.09 -16.59
N THR A 838 -42.03 -44.45 -15.63
CA THR A 838 -42.04 -43.84 -14.29
C THR A 838 -41.02 -44.53 -13.39
N LEU A 839 -40.30 -43.76 -12.58
CA LEU A 839 -39.34 -44.25 -11.60
C LEU A 839 -39.73 -43.79 -10.19
N GLN A 840 -39.74 -44.71 -9.25
CA GLN A 840 -39.86 -44.45 -7.82
C GLN A 840 -38.73 -45.19 -7.08
N VAL A 841 -38.07 -44.51 -6.15
CA VAL A 841 -36.96 -45.07 -5.37
C VAL A 841 -37.18 -44.68 -3.91
N GLU A 842 -37.25 -45.67 -3.04
CA GLU A 842 -37.43 -45.50 -1.60
C GLU A 842 -36.46 -46.39 -0.84
N GLY A 843 -36.01 -45.99 0.34
CA GLY A 843 -35.13 -46.81 1.16
C GLY A 843 -34.28 -46.01 2.12
N SER A 844 -33.09 -46.51 2.44
CA SER A 844 -32.10 -45.82 3.25
C SER A 844 -30.68 -46.01 2.72
N VAL A 845 -29.84 -44.97 2.79
CA VAL A 845 -28.47 -44.99 2.28
C VAL A 845 -27.53 -44.16 3.15
N ASN A 846 -26.29 -44.62 3.31
CA ASN A 846 -25.18 -43.80 3.78
C ASN A 846 -24.02 -43.89 2.77
N PRO A 847 -23.85 -42.90 1.89
CA PRO A 847 -22.87 -42.94 0.81
C PRO A 847 -21.45 -42.58 1.28
N LEU A 848 -21.27 -42.10 2.52
CA LEU A 848 -19.97 -41.62 3.02
C LEU A 848 -19.14 -42.70 3.73
N LEU A 849 -19.74 -43.87 3.99
CA LEU A 849 -19.04 -45.02 4.56
C LEU A 849 -18.18 -45.71 3.51
N GLN A 850 -17.13 -46.40 3.96
CA GLN A 850 -16.31 -47.26 3.12
C GLN A 850 -16.29 -48.67 3.72
N PRO A 851 -17.00 -49.66 3.13
CA PRO A 851 -17.85 -49.56 1.93
C PRO A 851 -19.15 -48.76 2.19
N PRO A 852 -19.79 -48.20 1.14
CA PRO A 852 -21.08 -47.53 1.28
C PRO A 852 -22.15 -48.54 1.69
N GLN A 853 -23.13 -48.09 2.49
CA GLN A 853 -24.25 -48.94 2.93
C GLN A 853 -25.55 -48.42 2.34
N LEU A 854 -26.41 -49.33 1.88
CA LEU A 854 -27.71 -48.98 1.31
C LEU A 854 -28.71 -50.13 1.49
N ASP A 855 -29.98 -49.80 1.59
CA ASP A 855 -31.14 -50.69 1.47
C ASP A 855 -32.20 -49.92 0.68
N ILE A 856 -32.27 -50.19 -0.62
CA ILE A 856 -33.05 -49.39 -1.57
C ILE A 856 -34.00 -50.30 -2.33
N ARG A 857 -35.26 -49.89 -2.40
CA ARG A 857 -36.26 -50.41 -3.31
C ARG A 857 -36.51 -49.41 -4.44
N ALA A 858 -36.23 -49.82 -5.67
CA ALA A 858 -36.54 -49.05 -6.86
C ALA A 858 -37.62 -49.75 -7.68
N GLN A 859 -38.63 -49.00 -8.13
CA GLN A 859 -39.68 -49.48 -9.00
C GLN A 859 -39.71 -48.64 -10.28
N ALA A 860 -39.57 -49.31 -11.41
CA ALA A 860 -39.73 -48.74 -12.74
C ALA A 860 -40.95 -49.38 -13.41
N SER A 861 -41.79 -48.57 -14.06
CA SER A 861 -42.97 -49.06 -14.80
C SER A 861 -43.01 -48.42 -16.19
N ASP A 862 -43.56 -49.15 -17.16
CA ASP A 862 -43.76 -48.71 -18.54
C ASP A 862 -42.48 -48.25 -19.25
N VAL A 863 -41.34 -48.89 -18.98
CA VAL A 863 -40.08 -48.60 -19.69
C VAL A 863 -40.10 -49.28 -21.06
N GLU A 864 -39.96 -48.52 -22.14
CA GLU A 864 -39.92 -49.10 -23.50
C GLU A 864 -38.66 -49.96 -23.69
N LEU A 865 -38.82 -51.15 -24.28
CA LEU A 865 -37.74 -52.12 -24.46
C LEU A 865 -36.93 -51.91 -25.76
N ALA A 866 -37.52 -51.30 -26.79
CA ALA A 866 -36.85 -51.08 -28.08
C ALA A 866 -35.49 -50.37 -27.97
N PRO A 867 -35.30 -49.34 -27.10
CA PRO A 867 -34.00 -48.71 -26.89
C PRO A 867 -32.90 -49.64 -26.36
N PHE A 868 -33.24 -50.78 -25.76
CA PHE A 868 -32.27 -51.77 -25.24
C PHE A 868 -31.72 -52.72 -26.32
N THR A 869 -32.12 -52.55 -27.58
CA THR A 869 -31.63 -53.31 -28.73
C THR A 869 -30.10 -53.47 -28.80
N PRO A 870 -29.26 -52.48 -28.46
CA PRO A 870 -27.81 -52.67 -28.42
C PRO A 870 -27.37 -53.85 -27.53
N TYR A 871 -27.98 -54.01 -26.34
CA TYR A 871 -27.65 -55.08 -25.41
C TYR A 871 -28.22 -56.42 -25.87
N SER A 872 -29.46 -56.46 -26.36
CA SER A 872 -30.06 -57.70 -26.86
C SER A 872 -29.37 -58.20 -28.13
N GLY A 873 -28.94 -57.31 -29.02
CA GLY A 873 -28.13 -57.68 -30.19
C GLY A 873 -26.79 -58.28 -29.78
N LYS A 874 -26.08 -57.65 -28.84
CA LYS A 874 -24.77 -58.13 -28.36
C LYS A 874 -24.86 -59.50 -27.68
N TYR A 875 -25.79 -59.71 -26.76
CA TYR A 875 -25.82 -60.91 -25.92
C TYR A 875 -26.85 -61.98 -26.34
N LEU A 876 -27.95 -61.59 -26.99
CA LEU A 876 -28.99 -62.51 -27.47
C LEU A 876 -28.94 -62.76 -28.98
N GLY A 877 -28.26 -61.91 -29.76
CA GLY A 877 -28.21 -62.00 -31.22
C GLY A 877 -29.51 -61.59 -31.91
N TYR A 878 -30.39 -60.85 -31.23
CA TYR A 878 -31.66 -60.35 -31.78
C TYR A 878 -31.94 -58.92 -31.30
N GLY A 879 -32.46 -58.07 -32.20
CA GLY A 879 -32.99 -56.76 -31.82
C GLY A 879 -34.37 -56.86 -31.13
N ILE A 880 -34.77 -55.80 -30.44
CA ILE A 880 -36.12 -55.70 -29.83
C ILE A 880 -36.98 -54.77 -30.70
N ASP A 881 -38.03 -55.32 -31.28
CA ASP A 881 -38.96 -54.54 -32.11
C ASP A 881 -39.92 -53.73 -31.25
N ARG A 882 -40.52 -54.36 -30.22
CA ARG A 882 -41.45 -53.73 -29.27
C ARG A 882 -41.52 -54.49 -27.96
N GLY A 883 -42.00 -53.81 -26.92
CA GLY A 883 -42.30 -54.40 -25.61
C GLY A 883 -42.09 -53.39 -24.49
N LYS A 884 -42.65 -53.67 -23.32
CA LYS A 884 -42.47 -52.83 -22.12
C LYS A 884 -41.87 -53.61 -20.97
N LEU A 885 -41.12 -52.91 -20.15
CA LEU A 885 -40.45 -53.40 -18.96
C LEU A 885 -41.04 -52.71 -17.73
N GLY A 886 -41.53 -53.52 -16.79
CA GLY A 886 -41.68 -53.18 -15.40
C GLY A 886 -40.56 -53.84 -14.59
N SER A 887 -39.98 -53.15 -13.62
CA SER A 887 -38.93 -53.70 -12.79
C SER A 887 -39.11 -53.28 -11.33
N THR A 888 -38.94 -54.21 -10.40
CA THR A 888 -38.80 -53.94 -8.98
C THR A 888 -37.46 -54.47 -8.52
N LEU A 889 -36.58 -53.56 -8.13
CA LEU A 889 -35.23 -53.82 -7.66
C LEU A 889 -35.18 -53.63 -6.14
N ARG A 890 -34.57 -54.55 -5.41
CA ARG A 890 -34.26 -54.40 -3.98
C ARG A 890 -32.79 -54.66 -3.75
N TYR A 891 -32.01 -53.63 -3.50
CA TYR A 891 -30.56 -53.72 -3.36
C TYR A 891 -30.19 -53.41 -1.92
N GLN A 892 -29.39 -54.27 -1.32
CA GLN A 892 -28.86 -54.12 0.02
C GLN A 892 -27.34 -54.29 0.01
N VAL A 893 -26.63 -53.36 0.64
CA VAL A 893 -25.19 -53.44 0.89
C VAL A 893 -24.94 -53.32 2.38
N GLY A 894 -24.44 -54.40 2.97
CA GLY A 894 -24.09 -54.49 4.38
C GLY A 894 -22.74 -53.85 4.72
N ALA A 895 -22.41 -53.78 6.01
CA ALA A 895 -21.13 -53.26 6.48
C ALA A 895 -19.90 -54.08 6.00
N ASP A 896 -20.14 -55.33 5.60
CA ASP A 896 -19.15 -56.25 5.02
C ASP A 896 -18.90 -56.00 3.52
N GLY A 897 -19.60 -55.04 2.90
CA GLY A 897 -19.46 -54.70 1.48
C GLY A 897 -20.02 -55.76 0.53
N ARG A 898 -20.85 -56.68 1.03
CA ARG A 898 -21.57 -57.65 0.19
C ARG A 898 -22.87 -57.03 -0.32
N LEU A 899 -23.07 -57.15 -1.62
CA LEU A 899 -24.30 -56.79 -2.31
C LEU A 899 -25.24 -58.01 -2.31
N GLN A 900 -26.46 -57.79 -1.82
CA GLN A 900 -27.62 -58.66 -2.04
C GLN A 900 -28.62 -57.88 -2.89
N ALA A 901 -29.06 -58.45 -4.00
CA ALA A 901 -29.94 -57.78 -4.94
C ALA A 901 -31.04 -58.72 -5.43
N ASP A 902 -32.31 -58.38 -5.20
CA ASP A 902 -33.45 -59.04 -5.82
C ASP A 902 -33.96 -58.19 -6.99
N ASN A 903 -33.97 -58.77 -8.19
CA ASN A 903 -34.41 -58.10 -9.40
C ASN A 903 -35.66 -58.79 -9.96
N ARG A 904 -36.85 -58.26 -9.71
CA ARG A 904 -38.06 -58.73 -10.39
C ARG A 904 -38.30 -57.95 -11.66
N VAL A 905 -38.29 -58.63 -12.79
CA VAL A 905 -38.40 -58.08 -14.14
C VAL A 905 -39.68 -58.61 -14.77
N VAL A 906 -40.58 -57.71 -15.15
CA VAL A 906 -41.84 -58.01 -15.83
C VAL A 906 -41.76 -57.45 -17.25
N LEU A 907 -41.78 -58.30 -18.26
CA LEU A 907 -41.77 -57.92 -19.67
C LEU A 907 -43.16 -58.14 -20.26
N ASN A 908 -43.74 -57.10 -20.85
CA ASN A 908 -45.06 -57.14 -21.48
C ASN A 908 -44.89 -57.08 -23.01
N GLN A 909 -45.39 -58.12 -23.69
CA GLN A 909 -45.47 -58.20 -25.15
C GLN A 909 -44.12 -58.00 -25.86
N LEU A 910 -43.05 -58.56 -25.28
CA LEU A 910 -41.74 -58.51 -25.89
C LEU A 910 -41.75 -59.25 -27.23
N THR A 911 -41.42 -58.53 -28.31
CA THR A 911 -41.26 -59.09 -29.66
C THR A 911 -39.82 -58.86 -30.13
N LEU A 912 -39.15 -59.92 -30.57
CA LEU A 912 -37.80 -59.87 -31.13
C LEU A 912 -37.85 -59.68 -32.64
N GLY A 913 -37.00 -58.79 -33.14
CA GLY A 913 -36.87 -58.47 -34.56
C GLY A 913 -35.94 -59.43 -35.31
N GLU A 914 -35.22 -58.86 -36.28
CA GLU A 914 -34.24 -59.58 -37.09
C GLU A 914 -33.02 -60.02 -36.26
N ALA A 915 -32.37 -61.09 -36.73
CA ALA A 915 -31.14 -61.59 -36.12
C ALA A 915 -29.99 -60.59 -36.35
N VAL A 916 -29.16 -60.42 -35.34
CA VAL A 916 -28.00 -59.52 -35.33
C VAL A 916 -26.74 -60.37 -35.16
N GLU A 917 -25.78 -60.21 -36.07
CA GLU A 917 -24.48 -60.89 -35.96
C GLU A 917 -23.71 -60.33 -34.75
N SER A 918 -23.45 -61.18 -33.74
CA SER A 918 -22.62 -60.84 -32.59
C SER A 918 -21.80 -62.06 -32.14
N PRO A 919 -20.47 -61.92 -31.96
CA PRO A 919 -19.60 -63.00 -31.49
C PRO A 919 -19.82 -63.35 -30.01
N GLU A 920 -20.42 -62.45 -29.23
CA GLU A 920 -20.76 -62.67 -27.81
C GLU A 920 -22.21 -63.15 -27.61
N ALA A 921 -22.98 -63.34 -28.69
CA ALA A 921 -24.37 -63.80 -28.59
C ALA A 921 -24.47 -65.26 -28.14
N THR A 922 -25.53 -65.56 -27.38
CA THR A 922 -25.84 -66.94 -26.97
C THR A 922 -26.16 -67.83 -28.17
N GLY A 923 -25.71 -69.09 -28.14
CA GLY A 923 -26.10 -70.12 -29.12
C GLY A 923 -27.48 -70.75 -28.87
N LEU A 924 -28.22 -70.28 -27.86
CA LEU A 924 -29.52 -70.84 -27.47
C LEU A 924 -30.66 -70.39 -28.41
N PRO A 925 -31.74 -71.18 -28.58
CA PRO A 925 -32.90 -70.80 -29.38
C PRO A 925 -33.78 -69.76 -28.64
N VAL A 926 -33.33 -68.49 -28.62
CA VAL A 926 -33.92 -67.39 -27.82
C VAL A 926 -35.42 -67.19 -28.09
N LYS A 927 -35.89 -67.29 -29.34
CA LYS A 927 -37.31 -67.15 -29.69
C LYS A 927 -38.19 -68.25 -29.07
N LEU A 928 -37.66 -69.48 -28.95
CA LEU A 928 -38.36 -70.59 -28.28
C LEU A 928 -38.41 -70.36 -26.77
N ALA A 929 -37.31 -69.91 -26.17
CA ALA A 929 -37.25 -69.57 -24.75
C ALA A 929 -38.25 -68.45 -24.40
N LEU A 930 -38.36 -67.43 -25.26
CA LEU A 930 -39.34 -66.35 -25.12
C LEU A 930 -40.79 -66.86 -25.15
N ALA A 931 -41.11 -67.77 -26.07
CA ALA A 931 -42.45 -68.38 -26.18
C ALA A 931 -42.79 -69.29 -24.99
N LEU A 932 -41.78 -69.89 -24.35
CA LEU A 932 -41.98 -70.74 -23.16
C LEU A 932 -42.10 -69.93 -21.86
N LEU A 933 -41.45 -68.77 -21.79
CA LEU A 933 -41.46 -67.89 -20.61
C LEU A 933 -42.65 -66.92 -20.61
N SER A 934 -43.30 -66.69 -21.76
CA SER A 934 -44.47 -65.83 -21.86
C SER A 934 -45.76 -66.56 -21.51
N ASP A 935 -46.63 -65.90 -20.75
CA ASP A 935 -47.99 -66.39 -20.48
C ASP A 935 -48.95 -66.13 -21.66
N ARG A 936 -50.22 -66.51 -21.52
CA ARG A 936 -51.26 -66.31 -22.55
C ARG A 936 -51.56 -64.84 -22.89
N HIS A 937 -51.07 -63.88 -22.11
CA HIS A 937 -51.21 -62.45 -22.34
C HIS A 937 -49.89 -61.80 -22.79
N GLY A 938 -48.87 -62.62 -23.10
CA GLY A 938 -47.55 -62.16 -23.53
C GLY A 938 -46.71 -61.55 -22.41
N VAL A 939 -46.98 -61.90 -21.14
CA VAL A 939 -46.26 -61.39 -19.96
C VAL A 939 -45.20 -62.39 -19.52
N ILE A 940 -43.99 -61.90 -19.24
CA ILE A 940 -42.86 -62.68 -18.70
C ILE A 940 -42.47 -62.09 -17.36
N ASP A 941 -42.53 -62.87 -16.28
CA ASP A 941 -42.17 -62.43 -14.92
C ASP A 941 -40.98 -63.24 -14.41
N LEU A 942 -39.84 -62.57 -14.26
CA LEU A 942 -38.56 -63.18 -13.87
C LEU A 942 -38.10 -62.58 -12.55
N ASN A 943 -37.69 -63.43 -11.61
CA ASN A 943 -36.97 -62.99 -10.42
C ASN A 943 -35.50 -63.43 -10.49
N LEU A 944 -34.59 -62.47 -10.54
CA LEU A 944 -33.15 -62.68 -10.71
C LEU A 944 -32.41 -62.22 -9.44
N PRO A 945 -32.20 -63.10 -8.44
CA PRO A 945 -31.36 -62.77 -7.30
C PRO A 945 -29.89 -62.70 -7.70
N VAL A 946 -29.18 -61.70 -7.22
CA VAL A 946 -27.74 -61.46 -7.45
C VAL A 946 -27.07 -61.21 -6.11
N GLU A 947 -26.01 -61.97 -5.82
CA GLU A 947 -25.19 -61.82 -4.63
C GLU A 947 -23.71 -61.71 -5.02
N GLY A 948 -22.94 -60.84 -4.36
CA GLY A 948 -21.53 -60.67 -4.66
C GLY A 948 -20.80 -59.69 -3.73
N SER A 949 -19.46 -59.67 -3.80
CA SER A 949 -18.64 -58.66 -3.11
C SER A 949 -18.46 -57.43 -4.01
N LEU A 950 -18.49 -56.23 -3.42
CA LEU A 950 -18.17 -55.00 -4.14
C LEU A 950 -16.66 -54.86 -4.46
N GLN A 951 -15.78 -55.61 -3.79
CA GLN A 951 -14.33 -55.51 -3.99
C GLN A 951 -13.77 -56.51 -5.02
N ASP A 952 -14.53 -57.54 -5.40
CA ASP A 952 -14.12 -58.57 -6.37
C ASP A 952 -15.30 -58.87 -7.33
N PRO A 953 -15.37 -58.20 -8.50
CA PRO A 953 -16.56 -58.16 -9.35
C PRO A 953 -16.76 -59.39 -10.26
N GLU A 954 -16.34 -60.60 -9.87
CA GLU A 954 -16.71 -61.84 -10.57
C GLU A 954 -18.16 -62.27 -10.25
N PHE A 955 -19.15 -61.59 -10.83
CA PHE A 955 -20.57 -61.93 -10.66
C PHE A 955 -20.92 -63.23 -11.43
N ARG A 956 -21.16 -64.34 -10.72
CA ARG A 956 -21.53 -65.63 -11.32
C ARG A 956 -23.04 -65.72 -11.58
N ILE A 957 -23.49 -65.20 -12.73
CA ILE A 957 -24.92 -65.16 -13.14
C ILE A 957 -25.42 -66.51 -13.69
N GLY A 958 -24.52 -67.33 -14.28
CA GLY A 958 -24.86 -68.57 -14.98
C GLY A 958 -25.73 -69.60 -14.22
N PRO A 959 -25.50 -69.86 -12.92
CA PRO A 959 -26.30 -70.82 -12.15
C PRO A 959 -27.73 -70.36 -11.83
N VAL A 960 -27.98 -69.04 -11.80
CA VAL A 960 -29.28 -68.45 -11.46
C VAL A 960 -30.26 -68.60 -12.62
N VAL A 961 -29.80 -68.33 -13.85
CA VAL A 961 -30.61 -68.46 -15.08
C VAL A 961 -31.01 -69.91 -15.35
N TRP A 962 -30.10 -70.88 -15.14
CA TRP A 962 -30.42 -72.30 -15.33
C TRP A 962 -31.43 -72.84 -14.32
N LYS A 963 -31.42 -72.37 -13.07
CA LYS A 963 -32.42 -72.74 -12.05
C LYS A 963 -33.83 -72.22 -12.39
N LEU A 964 -33.93 -71.05 -13.04
CA LEU A 964 -35.20 -70.47 -13.48
C LEU A 964 -35.82 -71.23 -14.65
N ILE A 965 -35.01 -71.68 -15.62
CA ILE A 965 -35.48 -72.49 -16.77
C ILE A 965 -35.78 -73.93 -16.34
N GLY A 966 -34.94 -74.52 -15.47
CA GLY A 966 -35.05 -75.92 -15.05
C GLY A 966 -36.32 -76.26 -14.26
N GLY A 967 -36.91 -75.28 -13.56
CA GLY A 967 -38.16 -75.47 -12.81
C GLY A 967 -39.43 -75.42 -13.66
N LEU A 968 -39.35 -74.94 -14.91
CA LEU A 968 -40.51 -74.68 -15.78
C LEU A 968 -40.76 -75.78 -16.83
N ILE A 969 -39.90 -76.80 -16.92
CA ILE A 969 -40.06 -77.90 -17.87
C ILE A 969 -40.56 -79.15 -17.13
N THR A 970 -41.87 -79.31 -16.96
CA THR A 970 -42.53 -80.63 -16.78
C THR A 970 -44.06 -80.54 -16.91
N LYS A 971 -44.54 -80.03 -18.06
CA LYS A 971 -45.80 -80.43 -18.71
C LYS A 971 -45.99 -79.64 -20.01
N VAL A 972 -45.53 -80.24 -21.11
CA VAL A 972 -45.92 -79.81 -22.45
C VAL A 972 -47.07 -80.71 -22.88
N ILE A 973 -48.24 -80.14 -23.14
CA ILE A 973 -49.24 -80.74 -24.02
C ILE A 973 -49.26 -79.90 -25.30
N THR A 974 -49.08 -80.61 -26.39
CA THR A 974 -49.18 -80.26 -27.82
C THR A 974 -49.81 -78.91 -28.18
N SER A 975 -48.98 -78.06 -28.80
CA SER A 975 -49.24 -77.03 -29.82
C SER A 975 -50.70 -76.59 -30.06
N PRO A 976 -50.99 -75.28 -29.94
CA PRO A 976 -52.07 -74.65 -30.67
C PRO A 976 -51.52 -73.52 -31.55
N PHE A 977 -50.84 -73.86 -32.65
CA PHE A 977 -50.62 -72.91 -33.74
C PHE A 977 -51.03 -73.52 -35.08
N ALA A 978 -52.33 -73.58 -35.29
CA ALA A 978 -52.89 -73.22 -36.57
C ALA A 978 -53.85 -72.09 -36.26
N TRP A 979 -53.59 -70.88 -36.77
CA TRP A 979 -54.61 -69.91 -37.19
C TRP A 979 -53.97 -68.74 -37.94
N MET A 980 -54.62 -68.42 -39.06
CA MET A 980 -54.54 -67.20 -39.88
C MET A 980 -53.51 -67.14 -41.01
N SER A 981 -53.68 -68.04 -41.96
CA SER A 981 -53.96 -67.63 -43.34
C SER A 981 -55.43 -67.21 -43.43
N GLY A 982 -55.74 -65.92 -43.58
CA GLY A 982 -57.12 -65.45 -43.76
C GLY A 982 -57.25 -63.93 -43.64
N GLY A 983 -57.58 -63.28 -44.76
CA GLY A 983 -57.55 -61.83 -44.91
C GLY A 983 -58.57 -61.05 -44.07
N GLY A 984 -58.14 -59.86 -43.67
CA GLY A 984 -58.93 -58.75 -43.13
C GLY A 984 -58.26 -57.43 -43.55
N PRO A 985 -59.01 -56.32 -43.66
CA PRO A 985 -58.75 -55.25 -44.61
C PRO A 985 -57.51 -54.40 -44.29
N GLU A 986 -56.71 -54.23 -45.34
CA GLU A 986 -55.78 -53.13 -45.69
C GLU A 986 -55.51 -52.07 -44.59
N GLY A 987 -54.28 -51.82 -44.14
CA GLY A 987 -53.00 -51.99 -44.85
C GLY A 987 -52.46 -50.67 -45.42
N LYS A 988 -52.77 -49.52 -44.82
CA LYS A 988 -51.96 -48.31 -44.99
C LYS A 988 -51.59 -47.72 -43.63
N PRO A 989 -50.29 -47.59 -43.28
CA PRO A 989 -49.90 -46.86 -42.08
C PRO A 989 -50.46 -45.43 -42.19
N VAL A 990 -51.11 -44.96 -41.14
CA VAL A 990 -51.48 -43.54 -41.06
C VAL A 990 -50.16 -42.79 -40.85
N GLU A 991 -49.78 -41.97 -41.83
CA GLU A 991 -48.52 -41.24 -41.83
C GLU A 991 -48.73 -39.81 -41.32
N LEU A 992 -47.95 -39.41 -40.31
CA LEU A 992 -47.94 -38.05 -39.78
C LEU A 992 -46.77 -37.25 -40.34
N ARG A 993 -47.01 -36.01 -40.79
CA ARG A 993 -45.98 -35.14 -41.36
C ARG A 993 -45.30 -34.29 -40.30
N PHE A 994 -43.97 -34.21 -40.36
CA PHE A 994 -43.15 -33.38 -39.47
C PHE A 994 -42.33 -32.34 -40.24
N ALA A 995 -41.90 -31.30 -39.54
CA ALA A 995 -40.91 -30.36 -40.06
C ALA A 995 -39.57 -31.11 -40.31
N PRO A 996 -38.87 -30.87 -41.45
CA PRO A 996 -37.60 -31.52 -41.75
C PRO A 996 -36.56 -31.32 -40.64
N GLY A 997 -35.89 -32.39 -40.22
CA GLY A 997 -34.88 -32.36 -39.15
C GLY A 997 -35.42 -32.04 -37.74
N GLN A 998 -36.74 -31.94 -37.56
CA GLN A 998 -37.39 -31.60 -36.30
C GLN A 998 -38.50 -32.62 -35.93
N ALA A 999 -38.87 -32.64 -34.65
CA ALA A 999 -39.93 -33.50 -34.12
C ALA A 999 -41.30 -32.78 -34.01
N GLN A 1000 -41.44 -31.59 -34.61
CA GLN A 1000 -42.70 -30.84 -34.61
C GLN A 1000 -43.68 -31.39 -35.66
N VAL A 1001 -44.88 -31.79 -35.22
CA VAL A 1001 -45.98 -32.24 -36.09
C VAL A 1001 -46.54 -31.05 -36.86
N LEU A 1002 -46.65 -31.17 -38.19
CA LEU A 1002 -47.16 -30.12 -39.08
C LEU A 1002 -48.69 -30.15 -39.22
N ASP A 1003 -49.30 -31.34 -39.15
CA ASP A 1003 -50.74 -31.53 -39.24
C ASP A 1003 -51.24 -32.46 -38.12
N PRO A 1004 -51.87 -31.92 -37.05
CA PRO A 1004 -52.32 -32.71 -35.91
C PRO A 1004 -53.70 -33.35 -36.10
N ALA A 1005 -54.45 -33.05 -37.16
CA ALA A 1005 -55.83 -33.54 -37.32
C ALA A 1005 -55.96 -35.08 -37.28
N PRO A 1006 -55.06 -35.89 -37.89
CA PRO A 1006 -55.13 -37.35 -37.82
C PRO A 1006 -54.95 -37.91 -36.39
N LEU A 1007 -54.29 -37.17 -35.48
CA LEU A 1007 -54.07 -37.62 -34.10
C LEU A 1007 -55.36 -37.70 -33.30
N GLN A 1008 -56.31 -36.78 -33.55
CA GLN A 1008 -57.60 -36.75 -32.84
C GLN A 1008 -58.46 -37.96 -33.22
N THR A 1009 -58.52 -38.28 -34.51
CA THR A 1009 -59.24 -39.46 -35.02
C THR A 1009 -58.67 -40.76 -34.45
N VAL A 1010 -57.34 -40.88 -34.38
CA VAL A 1010 -56.67 -42.07 -33.81
C VAL A 1010 -56.89 -42.17 -32.31
N ALA A 1011 -56.83 -41.05 -31.57
CA ALA A 1011 -57.10 -41.03 -30.13
C ALA A 1011 -58.54 -41.50 -29.82
N GLN A 1012 -59.54 -40.99 -30.55
CA GLN A 1012 -60.94 -41.37 -30.38
C GLN A 1012 -61.16 -42.86 -30.71
N ALA A 1013 -60.58 -43.37 -31.80
CA ALA A 1013 -60.67 -44.79 -32.16
C ALA A 1013 -60.05 -45.72 -31.10
N LEU A 1014 -58.99 -45.28 -30.41
CA LEU A 1014 -58.39 -46.00 -29.30
C LEU A 1014 -59.28 -45.95 -28.05
N LEU A 1015 -59.87 -44.80 -27.72
CA LEU A 1015 -60.78 -44.68 -26.57
C LEU A 1015 -62.05 -45.54 -26.74
N ASP A 1016 -62.63 -45.58 -27.93
CA ASP A 1016 -63.86 -46.33 -28.22
C ASP A 1016 -63.67 -47.86 -28.23
N ARG A 1017 -62.44 -48.33 -28.52
CA ARG A 1017 -62.12 -49.77 -28.62
C ARG A 1017 -61.02 -50.13 -27.63
N PRO A 1018 -61.34 -50.47 -26.36
CA PRO A 1018 -60.35 -50.63 -25.29
C PRO A 1018 -59.34 -51.77 -25.52
N GLN A 1019 -59.63 -52.73 -26.40
CA GLN A 1019 -58.75 -53.85 -26.73
C GLN A 1019 -57.66 -53.49 -27.75
N LEU A 1020 -57.77 -52.37 -28.47
CA LEU A 1020 -56.77 -51.99 -29.47
C LEU A 1020 -55.49 -51.47 -28.81
N GLN A 1021 -54.35 -51.86 -29.37
CA GLN A 1021 -53.04 -51.33 -29.04
C GLN A 1021 -52.45 -50.63 -30.25
N LEU A 1022 -51.69 -49.56 -30.01
CA LEU A 1022 -51.07 -48.78 -31.06
C LEU A 1022 -49.55 -48.86 -30.91
N THR A 1023 -48.89 -49.31 -31.97
CA THR A 1023 -47.44 -49.28 -32.11
C THR A 1023 -47.04 -48.09 -32.97
N LEU A 1024 -46.12 -47.27 -32.47
CA LEU A 1024 -45.61 -46.07 -33.10
C LEU A 1024 -44.19 -46.32 -33.58
N THR A 1025 -43.97 -46.27 -34.90
CA THR A 1025 -42.64 -46.44 -35.49
C THR A 1025 -42.16 -45.13 -36.09
N GLY A 1026 -41.10 -44.56 -35.53
CA GLY A 1026 -40.47 -43.38 -36.09
C GLY A 1026 -39.63 -43.73 -37.31
N ALA A 1027 -39.76 -42.96 -38.40
CA ALA A 1027 -38.92 -43.09 -39.58
C ALA A 1027 -38.21 -41.76 -39.90
N VAL A 1028 -36.91 -41.84 -40.20
CA VAL A 1028 -36.10 -40.70 -40.64
C VAL A 1028 -35.30 -41.08 -41.87
N ASP A 1029 -35.27 -40.17 -42.84
CA ASP A 1029 -34.48 -40.29 -44.06
C ASP A 1029 -33.06 -39.78 -43.82
N THR A 1030 -32.06 -40.51 -44.33
CA THR A 1030 -30.65 -40.09 -44.30
C THR A 1030 -30.37 -38.75 -44.98
N HIS A 1031 -31.21 -38.28 -45.90
CA HIS A 1031 -31.14 -36.95 -46.50
C HIS A 1031 -31.46 -35.80 -45.51
N GLU A 1032 -32.11 -36.09 -44.37
CA GLU A 1032 -32.45 -35.07 -43.36
C GLU A 1032 -31.24 -34.59 -42.52
N ARG A 1033 -30.04 -35.19 -42.65
CA ARG A 1033 -28.84 -34.79 -41.88
C ARG A 1033 -28.55 -33.31 -41.94
N ARG A 1034 -28.67 -32.72 -43.13
CA ARG A 1034 -28.43 -31.28 -43.33
C ARG A 1034 -29.47 -30.42 -42.62
N ALA A 1035 -30.74 -30.86 -42.59
CA ALA A 1035 -31.81 -30.18 -41.86
C ALA A 1035 -31.62 -30.28 -40.34
N VAL A 1036 -31.13 -31.43 -39.84
CA VAL A 1036 -30.75 -31.62 -38.43
C VAL A 1036 -29.61 -30.70 -38.03
N ALA A 1037 -28.56 -30.63 -38.85
CA ALA A 1037 -27.43 -29.71 -38.64
C ALA A 1037 -27.89 -28.24 -38.58
N LEU A 1038 -28.78 -27.84 -39.48
CA LEU A 1038 -29.36 -26.50 -39.51
C LEU A 1038 -30.19 -26.21 -38.24
N GLY A 1039 -31.01 -27.17 -37.79
CA GLY A 1039 -31.78 -27.06 -36.56
C GLY A 1039 -30.91 -26.90 -35.30
N ARG A 1040 -29.74 -27.55 -35.25
CA ARG A 1040 -28.76 -27.37 -34.15
C ARG A 1040 -28.18 -25.96 -34.14
N ILE A 1041 -27.82 -25.43 -35.31
CA ILE A 1041 -27.29 -24.07 -35.44
C ILE A 1041 -28.34 -23.04 -35.02
N ASP A 1042 -29.58 -23.14 -35.50
CA ASP A 1042 -30.66 -22.22 -35.12
C ASP A 1042 -30.97 -22.29 -33.60
N THR A 1043 -30.85 -23.47 -33.00
CA THR A 1043 -31.00 -23.64 -31.54
C THR A 1043 -29.86 -22.96 -30.77
N ALA A 1044 -28.62 -23.09 -31.24
CA ALA A 1044 -27.48 -22.39 -30.66
C ALA A 1044 -27.62 -20.86 -30.76
N LEU A 1045 -28.16 -20.35 -31.86
CA LEU A 1045 -28.46 -18.92 -32.03
C LEU A 1045 -29.55 -18.44 -31.06
N ARG A 1046 -30.64 -19.19 -30.91
CA ARG A 1046 -31.71 -18.88 -29.94
C ARG A 1046 -31.20 -18.87 -28.50
N GLN A 1047 -30.36 -19.83 -28.13
CA GLN A 1047 -29.74 -19.88 -26.81
C GLN A 1047 -28.76 -18.73 -26.57
N ALA A 1048 -28.00 -18.32 -27.59
CA ALA A 1048 -27.13 -17.15 -27.50
C ALA A 1048 -27.95 -15.86 -27.34
N TRP A 1049 -29.06 -15.76 -28.06
CA TRP A 1049 -29.99 -14.63 -27.96
C TRP A 1049 -30.70 -14.53 -26.60
N ALA A 1050 -31.19 -15.66 -26.09
CA ALA A 1050 -31.81 -15.76 -24.76
C ALA A 1050 -30.82 -15.36 -23.64
N ARG A 1051 -29.55 -15.75 -23.78
CA ARG A 1051 -28.46 -15.34 -22.87
C ARG A 1051 -28.16 -13.84 -22.92
N ASP A 1052 -28.09 -13.24 -24.12
CA ASP A 1052 -27.86 -11.80 -24.29
C ASP A 1052 -28.99 -10.95 -23.63
N ARG A 1053 -30.18 -11.52 -23.40
CA ARG A 1053 -31.32 -10.88 -22.73
C ARG A 1053 -31.51 -11.25 -21.25
N GLY A 1054 -30.66 -12.12 -20.69
CA GLY A 1054 -30.82 -12.61 -19.32
C GLY A 1054 -32.05 -13.53 -19.14
N GLN A 1055 -32.53 -14.17 -20.21
CA GLN A 1055 -33.69 -15.06 -20.25
C GLN A 1055 -33.27 -16.50 -20.60
N ALA A 1056 -32.17 -16.99 -20.02
CA ALA A 1056 -31.51 -18.24 -20.42
C ALA A 1056 -32.41 -19.50 -20.34
N ASP A 1057 -33.46 -19.49 -19.51
CA ASP A 1057 -34.39 -20.61 -19.34
C ASP A 1057 -35.48 -20.69 -20.43
N GLN A 1058 -35.57 -19.71 -21.33
CA GLN A 1058 -36.57 -19.72 -22.42
C GLN A 1058 -35.92 -20.15 -23.74
N THR A 1059 -36.17 -21.39 -24.17
CA THR A 1059 -35.67 -21.96 -25.44
C THR A 1059 -36.47 -21.58 -26.68
N GLN A 1060 -37.62 -20.90 -26.53
CA GLN A 1060 -38.52 -20.51 -27.62
C GLN A 1060 -38.41 -19.05 -28.08
N VAL A 1061 -37.40 -18.31 -27.63
CA VAL A 1061 -37.22 -16.90 -28.03
C VAL A 1061 -36.81 -16.80 -29.50
N ALA A 1062 -37.66 -16.20 -30.34
CA ALA A 1062 -37.34 -15.97 -31.75
C ALA A 1062 -36.18 -14.98 -31.90
N VAL A 1063 -35.20 -15.31 -32.74
CA VAL A 1063 -34.07 -14.41 -33.07
C VAL A 1063 -34.52 -13.44 -34.17
N PRO A 1064 -34.53 -12.12 -33.94
CA PRO A 1064 -34.83 -11.16 -34.99
C PRO A 1064 -33.80 -11.23 -36.13
N PRO A 1065 -34.19 -11.03 -37.40
CA PRO A 1065 -33.29 -11.14 -38.55
C PRO A 1065 -32.07 -10.20 -38.43
N GLU A 1066 -32.25 -9.00 -37.88
CA GLU A 1066 -31.16 -8.03 -37.64
C GLU A 1066 -30.09 -8.53 -36.66
N GLN A 1067 -30.46 -9.37 -35.70
CA GLN A 1067 -29.55 -9.91 -34.68
C GLN A 1067 -28.90 -11.22 -35.12
N ARG A 1068 -29.50 -11.92 -36.09
CA ARG A 1068 -29.10 -13.25 -36.54
C ARG A 1068 -27.70 -13.23 -37.13
N GLU A 1069 -27.39 -12.28 -38.01
CA GLU A 1069 -26.07 -12.17 -38.63
C GLU A 1069 -24.96 -11.96 -37.59
N ARG A 1070 -25.20 -11.09 -36.59
CA ARG A 1070 -24.26 -10.83 -35.49
C ARG A 1070 -24.00 -12.07 -34.65
N LEU A 1071 -25.06 -12.82 -34.30
CA LEU A 1071 -24.95 -14.03 -33.50
C LEU A 1071 -24.30 -15.17 -34.30
N LEU A 1072 -24.61 -15.30 -35.58
CA LEU A 1072 -24.00 -16.28 -36.48
C LEU A 1072 -22.51 -15.99 -36.69
N ARG A 1073 -22.13 -14.72 -36.84
CA ARG A 1073 -20.73 -14.30 -36.91
C ARG A 1073 -19.96 -14.62 -35.63
N ARG A 1074 -20.54 -14.32 -34.47
CA ARG A 1074 -19.95 -14.67 -33.16
C ARG A 1074 -19.75 -16.19 -33.06
N LEU A 1075 -20.74 -16.97 -33.50
CA LEU A 1075 -20.67 -18.43 -33.50
C LEU A 1075 -19.57 -18.94 -34.46
N TYR A 1076 -19.46 -18.37 -35.66
CA TYR A 1076 -18.42 -18.68 -36.65
C TYR A 1076 -17.01 -18.35 -36.17
N GLU A 1077 -16.81 -17.20 -35.53
CA GLU A 1077 -15.51 -16.79 -34.98
C GLU A 1077 -15.09 -17.68 -33.80
N SER A 1078 -16.05 -18.06 -32.95
CA SER A 1078 -15.80 -18.88 -31.75
C SER A 1078 -15.55 -20.37 -32.03
N ARG A 1079 -16.09 -20.95 -33.12
CA ARG A 1079 -15.93 -22.38 -33.42
C ARG A 1079 -14.60 -22.69 -34.13
N PRO A 1080 -13.85 -23.73 -33.72
CA PRO A 1080 -12.67 -24.20 -34.44
C PRO A 1080 -13.06 -24.90 -35.75
N LEU A 1081 -12.99 -24.17 -36.86
CA LEU A 1081 -13.23 -24.69 -38.21
C LEU A 1081 -11.91 -24.92 -38.96
N PRO A 1082 -11.74 -26.03 -39.70
CA PRO A 1082 -10.58 -26.22 -40.58
C PRO A 1082 -10.57 -25.21 -41.74
N ASN A 1083 -9.39 -24.74 -42.14
CA ASN A 1083 -9.18 -23.86 -43.31
C ASN A 1083 -10.00 -22.56 -43.33
N ARG A 1084 -10.00 -21.78 -42.22
CA ARG A 1084 -10.69 -20.47 -42.20
C ARG A 1084 -9.99 -19.47 -43.12
N PRO A 1085 -10.71 -18.83 -44.06
CA PRO A 1085 -10.11 -17.87 -44.97
C PRO A 1085 -9.62 -16.66 -44.16
N ARG A 1086 -8.35 -16.34 -44.32
CA ARG A 1086 -7.75 -15.13 -43.77
C ARG A 1086 -7.60 -14.10 -44.88
N ASN A 1087 -7.73 -12.83 -44.54
CA ASN A 1087 -7.37 -11.76 -45.46
C ASN A 1087 -5.84 -11.71 -45.62
N VAL A 1088 -5.39 -10.91 -46.56
CA VAL A 1088 -3.96 -10.69 -46.86
C VAL A 1088 -3.13 -10.19 -45.67
N LEU A 1089 -3.76 -9.76 -44.58
CA LEU A 1089 -3.13 -9.32 -43.32
C LEU A 1089 -3.13 -10.41 -42.23
N GLY A 1090 -3.54 -11.64 -42.56
CA GLY A 1090 -3.57 -12.76 -41.60
C GLY A 1090 -4.75 -12.73 -40.61
N LEU A 1091 -5.66 -11.76 -40.73
CA LEU A 1091 -6.89 -11.66 -39.94
C LEU A 1091 -8.01 -12.47 -40.58
N LEU A 1092 -8.97 -12.97 -39.80
CA LEU A 1092 -10.12 -13.73 -40.31
C LEU A 1092 -10.92 -12.89 -41.32
N LYS A 1093 -11.14 -13.43 -42.53
CA LYS A 1093 -11.92 -12.78 -43.58
C LYS A 1093 -13.39 -12.74 -43.16
N THR A 1094 -14.03 -11.57 -43.21
CA THR A 1094 -15.47 -11.43 -43.01
C THR A 1094 -16.22 -12.08 -44.18
N LEU A 1095 -17.08 -13.05 -43.88
CA LEU A 1095 -17.88 -13.78 -44.86
C LEU A 1095 -19.36 -13.34 -44.77
N PRO A 1096 -20.11 -13.32 -45.89
CA PRO A 1096 -21.56 -13.17 -45.87
C PRO A 1096 -22.26 -14.24 -45.00
N GLU A 1097 -23.47 -13.95 -44.51
CA GLU A 1097 -24.27 -14.85 -43.64
C GLU A 1097 -24.38 -16.27 -44.22
N ALA A 1098 -24.69 -16.37 -45.52
CA ALA A 1098 -24.84 -17.65 -46.21
C ALA A 1098 -23.53 -18.49 -46.18
N ASP A 1099 -22.38 -17.86 -46.41
CA ASP A 1099 -21.08 -18.55 -46.42
C ASP A 1099 -20.64 -18.97 -45.01
N MET A 1100 -20.97 -18.19 -43.99
CA MET A 1100 -20.74 -18.55 -42.58
C MET A 1100 -21.60 -19.77 -42.20
N LEU A 1101 -22.89 -19.75 -42.58
CA LEU A 1101 -23.81 -20.85 -42.32
C LEU A 1101 -23.37 -22.14 -43.04
N GLU A 1102 -23.00 -22.07 -44.31
CA GLU A 1102 -22.52 -23.22 -45.08
C GLU A 1102 -21.29 -23.88 -44.45
N ARG A 1103 -20.34 -23.07 -43.96
CA ARG A 1103 -19.14 -23.59 -43.28
C ARG A 1103 -19.45 -24.19 -41.92
N LEU A 1104 -20.39 -23.60 -41.18
CA LEU A 1104 -20.87 -24.15 -39.93
C LEU A 1104 -21.60 -25.48 -40.15
N LEU A 1105 -22.42 -25.58 -41.21
CA LEU A 1105 -23.09 -26.81 -41.63
C LEU A 1105 -22.10 -27.90 -42.04
N ALA A 1106 -21.07 -27.56 -42.82
CA ALA A 1106 -20.05 -28.50 -43.28
C ALA A 1106 -19.19 -29.06 -42.13
N ALA A 1107 -19.07 -28.33 -41.02
CA ALA A 1107 -18.34 -28.78 -39.83
C ALA A 1107 -19.21 -29.54 -38.82
N GLU A 1108 -20.53 -29.51 -38.98
CA GLU A 1108 -21.46 -30.21 -38.09
C GLU A 1108 -21.60 -31.67 -38.54
N THR A 1109 -21.10 -32.60 -37.72
CA THR A 1109 -21.27 -34.03 -38.00
C THR A 1109 -22.59 -34.53 -37.40
N VAL A 1110 -23.46 -35.07 -38.26
CA VAL A 1110 -24.73 -35.70 -37.85
C VAL A 1110 -24.62 -37.20 -38.12
N SER A 1111 -24.53 -37.99 -37.05
CA SER A 1111 -24.37 -39.44 -37.12
C SER A 1111 -25.69 -40.14 -37.44
N ASP A 1112 -25.63 -41.42 -37.78
CA ASP A 1112 -26.83 -42.27 -37.96
C ASP A 1112 -27.63 -42.38 -36.65
N ASP A 1113 -26.93 -42.36 -35.52
CA ASP A 1113 -27.55 -42.38 -34.20
C ASP A 1113 -28.34 -41.09 -33.93
N ASP A 1114 -27.86 -39.95 -34.41
CA ASP A 1114 -28.60 -38.68 -34.32
C ASP A 1114 -29.92 -38.73 -35.11
N LEU A 1115 -29.92 -39.41 -36.26
CA LEU A 1115 -31.13 -39.64 -37.05
C LEU A 1115 -32.08 -40.63 -36.39
N ARG A 1116 -31.56 -41.71 -35.77
CA ARG A 1116 -32.38 -42.64 -34.97
C ARG A 1116 -33.00 -41.93 -33.78
N ALA A 1117 -32.26 -41.04 -33.11
CA ALA A 1117 -32.78 -40.24 -32.00
C ALA A 1117 -33.91 -39.30 -32.47
N LEU A 1118 -33.79 -38.69 -33.65
CA LEU A 1118 -34.86 -37.90 -34.25
C LEU A 1118 -36.11 -38.75 -34.56
N ALA A 1119 -35.93 -39.98 -35.06
CA ALA A 1119 -37.03 -40.90 -35.32
C ALA A 1119 -37.79 -41.26 -34.03
N VAL A 1120 -37.04 -41.58 -32.97
CA VAL A 1120 -37.60 -41.83 -31.64
C VAL A 1120 -38.33 -40.59 -31.11
N ALA A 1121 -37.74 -39.40 -31.24
CA ALA A 1121 -38.35 -38.15 -30.78
C ALA A 1121 -39.68 -37.83 -31.49
N ARG A 1122 -39.80 -38.16 -32.79
CA ARG A 1122 -41.05 -38.02 -33.53
C ARG A 1122 -42.11 -38.99 -33.02
N ALA A 1123 -41.76 -40.27 -32.85
CA ALA A 1123 -42.68 -41.28 -32.33
C ALA A 1123 -43.13 -40.96 -30.89
N SER A 1124 -42.24 -40.47 -30.03
CA SER A 1124 -42.58 -40.04 -28.67
C SER A 1124 -43.48 -38.80 -28.68
N THR A 1125 -43.23 -37.82 -29.55
CA THR A 1125 -44.09 -36.63 -29.67
C THR A 1125 -45.53 -36.99 -30.04
N VAL A 1126 -45.69 -37.97 -30.94
CA VAL A 1126 -47.01 -38.49 -31.32
C VAL A 1126 -47.69 -39.19 -30.17
N ARG A 1127 -46.96 -40.04 -29.44
CA ARG A 1127 -47.47 -40.68 -28.23
C ARG A 1127 -47.94 -39.65 -27.22
N ASP A 1128 -47.11 -38.65 -26.92
CA ASP A 1128 -47.41 -37.63 -25.90
C ASP A 1128 -48.66 -36.83 -26.28
N ALA A 1129 -48.84 -36.53 -27.58
CA ALA A 1129 -50.05 -35.91 -28.08
C ALA A 1129 -51.30 -36.80 -27.92
N LEU A 1130 -51.18 -38.13 -28.05
CA LEU A 1130 -52.27 -39.08 -27.79
C LEU A 1130 -52.56 -39.24 -26.29
N VAL A 1131 -51.53 -39.24 -25.44
CA VAL A 1131 -51.67 -39.27 -23.98
C VAL A 1131 -52.35 -38.00 -23.47
N ALA A 1132 -52.01 -36.84 -24.04
CA ALA A 1132 -52.69 -35.57 -23.75
C ALA A 1132 -54.19 -35.61 -24.10
N GLN A 1133 -54.59 -36.50 -25.01
CA GLN A 1133 -55.99 -36.81 -25.35
C GLN A 1133 -56.58 -37.97 -24.53
N GLN A 1134 -56.00 -38.26 -23.37
CA GLN A 1134 -56.45 -39.27 -22.39
C GLN A 1134 -56.34 -40.73 -22.84
N VAL A 1135 -55.58 -41.04 -23.91
CA VAL A 1135 -55.30 -42.43 -24.28
C VAL A 1135 -54.37 -43.08 -23.23
N PRO A 1136 -54.72 -44.23 -22.64
CA PRO A 1136 -53.87 -44.88 -21.64
C PRO A 1136 -52.50 -45.27 -22.19
N VAL A 1137 -51.42 -44.81 -21.54
CA VAL A 1137 -50.02 -45.06 -21.92
C VAL A 1137 -49.75 -46.56 -22.11
N ALA A 1138 -50.33 -47.41 -21.27
CA ALA A 1138 -50.20 -48.87 -21.34
C ALA A 1138 -50.51 -49.45 -22.73
N ARG A 1139 -51.36 -48.79 -23.52
CA ARG A 1139 -51.82 -49.24 -24.84
C ARG A 1139 -51.00 -48.71 -26.02
N LEU A 1140 -50.07 -47.80 -25.75
CA LEU A 1140 -49.18 -47.19 -26.74
C LEU A 1140 -47.80 -47.81 -26.60
N PHE A 1141 -47.24 -48.32 -27.69
CA PHE A 1141 -45.91 -48.94 -27.76
C PHE A 1141 -45.04 -48.16 -28.72
N LEU A 1142 -43.77 -47.94 -28.36
CA LEU A 1142 -42.78 -47.41 -29.30
C LEU A 1142 -41.99 -48.58 -29.90
N ALA A 1143 -41.95 -48.63 -31.24
CA ALA A 1143 -41.14 -49.60 -31.95
C ALA A 1143 -39.73 -49.09 -32.26
N ALA A 1144 -38.84 -50.00 -32.64
CA ALA A 1144 -37.49 -49.68 -33.09
C ALA A 1144 -37.52 -48.66 -34.25
N PRO A 1145 -36.70 -47.58 -34.20
CA PRO A 1145 -36.68 -46.54 -35.22
C PRO A 1145 -36.12 -47.07 -36.55
N LYS A 1146 -36.75 -46.70 -37.66
CA LYS A 1146 -36.32 -47.06 -39.01
C LYS A 1146 -35.51 -45.93 -39.65
N LEU A 1147 -34.32 -46.25 -40.14
CA LEU A 1147 -33.56 -45.37 -41.04
C LEU A 1147 -33.81 -45.80 -42.48
N ARG A 1148 -34.27 -44.89 -43.33
CA ARG A 1148 -34.46 -45.16 -44.77
C ARG A 1148 -33.22 -44.72 -45.54
N GLY A 1149 -32.69 -45.63 -46.37
CA GLY A 1149 -31.49 -45.42 -47.18
C GLY A 1149 -31.70 -44.47 -48.35
N PRO A 1150 -30.62 -44.10 -49.06
CA PRO A 1150 -30.60 -43.07 -50.11
C PRO A 1150 -31.35 -43.41 -51.42
N GLU A 1151 -31.88 -44.62 -51.57
CA GLU A 1151 -32.64 -45.06 -52.76
C GLU A 1151 -34.16 -44.82 -52.64
N ALA A 1152 -34.64 -44.36 -51.48
CA ALA A 1152 -36.05 -44.01 -51.27
C ALA A 1152 -36.36 -42.59 -51.83
N PRO A 1153 -37.57 -42.34 -52.40
CA PRO A 1153 -37.91 -41.04 -52.94
C PRO A 1153 -37.82 -39.95 -51.85
N ALA A 1154 -37.02 -38.92 -52.12
CA ALA A 1154 -36.76 -37.83 -51.20
C ALA A 1154 -38.06 -37.12 -50.81
N GLY A 1155 -38.40 -37.20 -49.52
CA GLY A 1155 -39.42 -36.36 -48.92
C GLY A 1155 -40.65 -37.12 -48.43
N GLN A 1156 -40.58 -37.55 -47.16
CA GLN A 1156 -41.56 -37.17 -46.15
C GLN A 1156 -41.08 -37.66 -44.77
N ALA A 1157 -40.98 -36.73 -43.82
CA ALA A 1157 -40.76 -37.03 -42.42
C ALA A 1157 -42.02 -37.70 -41.86
N GLN A 1158 -41.91 -38.96 -41.41
CA GLN A 1158 -43.06 -39.83 -41.12
C GLN A 1158 -42.94 -40.55 -39.78
N VAL A 1159 -44.09 -40.75 -39.13
CA VAL A 1159 -44.30 -41.80 -38.12
C VAL A 1159 -45.35 -42.76 -38.66
N GLU A 1160 -45.05 -44.06 -38.65
CA GLU A 1160 -45.97 -45.13 -39.05
C GLU A 1160 -46.80 -45.58 -37.84
N LEU A 1161 -48.12 -45.58 -37.97
CA LEU A 1161 -49.08 -46.03 -36.95
C LEU A 1161 -49.54 -47.47 -37.26
N GLY A 1162 -49.13 -48.44 -36.44
CA GLY A 1162 -49.55 -49.85 -36.55
C GLY A 1162 -50.55 -50.23 -35.46
N LEU A 1163 -51.75 -50.66 -35.85
CA LEU A 1163 -52.77 -51.13 -34.91
C LEU A 1163 -52.70 -52.66 -34.76
N SER A 1164 -52.72 -53.14 -33.52
CA SER A 1164 -52.74 -54.58 -33.21
C SER A 1164 -53.73 -54.89 -32.09
N LEU A 1165 -54.22 -56.13 -32.08
CA LEU A 1165 -54.92 -56.73 -30.94
C LEU A 1165 -53.91 -57.52 -30.09
N PRO A 1166 -54.06 -57.54 -28.75
CA PRO A 1166 -53.17 -58.26 -27.81
C PRO A 1166 -52.96 -59.73 -28.14
#